data_AF-A0A7L4HKP8-F1
#
_entry.id   AF-A0A7L4HKP8-F1
#
_cell.length_a   1.000
_cell.length_b   1.000
_cell.length_c   1.000
_cell.angle_alpha   90.00
_cell.angle_beta   90.00
_cell.angle_gamma   90.00
#
_symmetry.space_group_name_H-M   'P 1'
#
loop_
_entity.id
_entity.type
_entity.pdbx_description
1 polymer ?
#
loop_
_entity_poly.entity_id
_entity_poly.type
_entity_poly.pdbx_seq_one_letter_code
_entity_poly.pdbx_strand_id
1 'polypeptide(L)'
;FFMKATQLEQMKEDYSSIMKTKENTSVQIEQGVERLQELKLLYREKKERYKIIGFMNDMRNHLEDLKHKMAWAVVGEMEKEIQPIKEGIRAEEGNTKKFVQKLEECQVKVNEAEEKYKAIQDRLITISEEAQALHPQCIALKADVQAKRKAVNEAEVLYNRFKTELKCLGKDDEQLRKRIEELKSSANQVSEPEKSERQRKITRLREQLKSFHDEELMIGQQVDQFQQAIYKFKEEHARLRKEDCDVKQALDAKQKQLRELKDSKTNTLKRFGPHIPAFLEAVETAYRQGHFKHKPVGPLGAFIHPKDAELTLAVESCLKSLVQAFCCDNHSDERALQLLMSKYYPHGFRPQIIVNKFQNKVYDVRHRAVQHPEFPSVLTALEIDHAVVANCLIDVRGIETILLIKSSRKAREVMQFSRPPKNCREAFTAEGDQVFERRYYSSDYLRPKFLSKDVEAEISHLEKEIENKMAQLTASQQRLYSIENEIKQNENHLHGHRRHQKELQIKIRTTNAEIADLENMEEHQSVDIRTLEDEAEENKGKMESVKKDMQQQSRKMEELKNILQVAEKNFEEMKEKIHQVEEIAGPIKDELNQADSEVENSRRRLQHYEDKHKEHLACIKRHKELLAAKEKELEEKIAQARQIYSERIEVSRTVKSLDAEMNRLREKINSENDRHGNREEIVQQFHDAKERYEDANSKVNNLKKFIRLLEEIMTQRFKIYWQFLR
;
A
#
# COMPACT_ATOMS: atom_id res chain seq x y z
N PHE A 1 0.59 32.59 146.87
CA PHE A 1 1.39 31.55 147.55
C PHE A 1 0.81 30.15 147.32
N PHE A 2 -0.51 29.91 147.49
CA PHE A 2 -1.15 28.61 147.25
C PHE A 2 -0.99 28.06 145.82
N MET A 3 -1.15 28.90 144.79
CA MET A 3 -1.03 28.49 143.37
C MET A 3 0.38 28.03 142.94
N LYS A 4 1.44 28.51 143.62
CA LYS A 4 2.83 28.07 143.38
C LYS A 4 3.17 26.77 144.10
N ALA A 5 2.54 26.51 145.25
CA ALA A 5 2.79 25.31 146.06
C ALA A 5 2.06 24.06 145.51
N THR A 6 1.00 24.23 144.71
CA THR A 6 0.14 23.15 144.20
C THR A 6 0.37 22.80 142.72
N GLN A 7 1.43 23.29 142.08
CA GLN A 7 1.77 23.07 140.66
C GLN A 7 0.68 23.52 139.64
N LEU A 8 -0.39 24.18 140.09
CA LEU A 8 -1.50 24.65 139.24
C LEU A 8 -1.08 25.75 138.25
N GLU A 9 -0.08 26.56 138.62
CA GLU A 9 0.48 27.59 137.73
C GLU A 9 1.22 26.96 136.53
N GLN A 10 1.97 25.87 136.75
CA GLN A 10 2.69 25.16 135.69
C GLN A 10 1.74 24.42 134.74
N MET A 11 0.66 23.82 135.25
CA MET A 11 -0.40 23.25 134.40
C MET A 11 -1.08 24.31 133.50
N LYS A 12 -1.27 25.54 134.00
CA LYS A 12 -1.86 26.64 133.21
C LYS A 12 -0.93 27.13 132.11
N GLU A 13 0.37 27.20 132.39
CA GLU A 13 1.41 27.53 131.40
C GLU A 13 1.54 26.42 130.35
N ASP A 14 1.53 25.15 130.76
CA ASP A 14 1.53 23.99 129.85
C ASP A 14 0.28 23.96 128.96
N TYR A 15 -0.90 24.22 129.53
CA TYR A 15 -2.14 24.35 128.75
C TYR A 15 -2.05 25.50 127.74
N SER A 16 -1.51 26.65 128.13
CA SER A 16 -1.33 27.80 127.22
C SER A 16 -0.32 27.48 126.11
N SER A 17 0.78 26.78 126.43
CA SER A 17 1.80 26.34 125.47
C SER A 17 1.24 25.31 124.49
N ILE A 18 0.46 24.34 124.97
CA ILE A 18 -0.19 23.33 124.13
C ILE A 18 -1.27 23.96 123.25
N MET A 19 -2.07 24.89 123.78
CA MET A 19 -3.08 25.62 122.98
C MET A 19 -2.44 26.47 121.90
N LYS A 20 -1.32 27.14 122.20
CA LYS A 20 -0.53 27.87 121.19
C LYS A 20 0.09 26.94 120.14
N THR A 21 0.57 25.77 120.56
CA THR A 21 1.09 24.74 119.65
C THR A 21 -0.02 24.18 118.77
N LYS A 22 -1.22 23.96 119.32
CA LYS A 22 -2.41 23.55 118.58
C LYS A 22 -2.80 24.59 117.54
N GLU A 23 -2.89 25.86 117.94
CA GLU A 23 -3.23 26.97 117.05
C GLU A 23 -2.22 27.12 115.91
N ASN A 24 -0.91 27.12 116.22
CA ASN A 24 0.15 27.15 115.22
C ASN A 24 0.10 25.94 114.27
N THR A 25 -0.19 24.74 114.79
CA THR A 25 -0.26 23.53 113.97
C THR A 25 -1.54 23.50 113.11
N SER A 26 -2.65 24.05 113.61
CA SER A 26 -3.87 24.25 112.82
C SER A 26 -3.64 25.22 111.67
N VAL A 27 -2.95 26.33 111.90
CA VAL A 27 -2.55 27.27 110.82
C VAL A 27 -1.64 26.59 109.80
N GLN A 28 -0.68 25.76 110.24
CA GLN A 28 0.16 24.98 109.32
C GLN A 28 -0.65 23.94 108.51
N ILE A 29 -1.70 23.36 109.09
CA ILE A 29 -2.61 22.46 108.36
C ILE A 29 -3.42 23.23 107.34
N GLU A 30 -3.94 24.42 107.66
CA GLU A 30 -4.69 25.27 106.72
C GLU A 30 -3.81 25.68 105.52
N GLN A 31 -2.62 26.22 105.79
CA GLN A 31 -1.63 26.55 104.75
C GLN A 31 -1.20 25.30 103.95
N GLY A 32 -1.04 24.17 104.63
CA GLY A 32 -0.72 22.89 104.00
C GLY A 32 -1.87 22.37 103.11
N VAL A 33 -3.12 22.58 103.50
CA VAL A 33 -4.31 22.21 102.72
C VAL A 33 -4.45 23.08 101.47
N GLU A 34 -4.21 24.38 101.58
CA GLU A 34 -4.20 25.30 100.42
C GLU A 34 -3.11 24.90 99.41
N ARG A 35 -1.88 24.73 99.88
CA ARG A 35 -0.76 24.25 99.03
C ARG A 35 -1.03 22.86 98.43
N LEU A 36 -1.73 21.99 99.16
CA LEU A 36 -2.12 20.68 98.65
C LEU A 36 -3.15 20.78 97.53
N GLN A 37 -4.06 21.76 97.57
CA GLN A 37 -5.00 22.02 96.48
C GLN A 37 -4.26 22.48 95.21
N GLU A 38 -3.29 23.38 95.34
CA GLU A 38 -2.43 23.81 94.23
C GLU A 38 -1.65 22.64 93.62
N LEU A 39 -1.00 21.83 94.45
CA LEU A 39 -0.26 20.64 94.00
C LEU A 39 -1.19 19.60 93.35
N LYS A 40 -2.44 19.49 93.82
CA LYS A 40 -3.45 18.60 93.23
C LYS A 40 -3.85 19.06 91.83
N LEU A 41 -4.01 20.37 91.62
CA LEU A 41 -4.30 20.94 90.31
C LEU A 41 -3.13 20.73 89.36
N LEU A 42 -1.90 20.99 89.81
CA LEU A 42 -0.69 20.77 89.01
C LEU A 42 -0.51 19.28 88.65
N TYR A 43 -0.70 18.37 89.61
CA TYR A 43 -0.66 16.93 89.36
C TYR A 43 -1.72 16.51 88.33
N ARG A 44 -2.96 17.01 88.44
CA ARG A 44 -4.02 16.73 87.46
C ARG A 44 -3.65 17.23 86.07
N GLU A 45 -3.14 18.45 85.97
CA GLU A 45 -2.70 19.02 84.69
C GLU A 45 -1.58 18.18 84.04
N LYS A 46 -0.55 17.82 84.81
CA LYS A 46 0.55 16.98 84.31
C LYS A 46 0.09 15.55 83.99
N LYS A 47 -0.89 15.00 84.73
CA LYS A 47 -1.50 13.70 84.45
C LYS A 47 -2.26 13.70 83.12
N GLU A 48 -3.01 14.76 82.82
CA GLU A 48 -3.69 14.87 81.52
C GLU A 48 -2.66 14.97 80.38
N ARG A 49 -1.58 15.73 80.55
CA ARG A 49 -0.48 15.78 79.57
C ARG A 49 0.20 14.41 79.37
N TYR A 50 0.38 13.62 80.43
CA TYR A 50 0.94 12.27 80.34
C TYR A 50 0.03 11.30 79.56
N LYS A 51 -1.30 11.39 79.72
CA LYS A 51 -2.24 10.55 78.95
C LYS A 51 -2.14 10.75 77.45
N ILE A 52 -1.80 11.98 77.00
CA ILE A 52 -1.61 12.30 75.59
C ILE A 52 -0.48 11.46 74.98
N ILE A 53 0.58 11.15 75.74
CA ILE A 53 1.68 10.27 75.30
C ILE A 53 1.16 8.87 74.97
N GLY A 54 0.24 8.33 75.79
CA GLY A 54 -0.41 7.05 75.53
C GLY A 54 -1.17 7.06 74.20
N PHE A 55 -2.01 8.07 74.01
CA PHE A 55 -2.77 8.27 72.77
C PHE A 55 -1.85 8.43 71.54
N MET A 56 -0.72 9.12 71.68
CA MET A 56 0.26 9.26 70.60
C MET A 56 0.95 7.94 70.24
N ASN A 57 1.21 7.07 71.22
CA ASN A 57 1.73 5.73 70.93
C ASN A 57 0.70 4.88 70.19
N ASP A 58 -0.58 4.94 70.57
CA ASP A 58 -1.66 4.25 69.86
C ASP A 58 -1.76 4.74 68.41
N MET A 59 -1.63 6.04 68.18
CA MET A 59 -1.58 6.61 66.83
C MET A 59 -0.35 6.14 66.04
N ARG A 60 0.84 6.05 66.66
CA ARG A 60 2.05 5.54 65.99
C ARG A 60 1.93 4.05 65.63
N ASN A 61 1.37 3.24 66.53
CA ASN A 61 1.10 1.83 66.26
C ASN A 61 0.10 1.67 65.12
N HIS A 62 -0.96 2.49 65.12
CA HIS A 62 -1.94 2.49 64.03
C HIS A 62 -1.32 2.90 62.67
N LEU A 63 -0.38 3.83 62.68
CA LEU A 63 0.39 4.20 61.49
C LEU A 63 1.20 3.03 60.94
N GLU A 64 1.83 2.26 61.83
CA GLU A 64 2.62 1.08 61.45
C GLU A 64 1.73 -0.02 60.86
N ASP A 65 0.57 -0.27 61.46
CA ASP A 65 -0.43 -1.20 60.91
C ASP A 65 -0.90 -0.78 59.51
N LEU A 66 -1.09 0.52 59.29
CA LEU A 66 -1.44 1.06 57.98
C LEU A 66 -0.30 0.90 56.96
N LYS A 67 0.98 1.00 57.36
CA LYS A 67 2.12 0.70 56.48
C LYS A 67 2.14 -0.78 56.07
N HIS A 68 1.89 -1.70 57.00
CA HIS A 68 1.81 -3.13 56.68
C HIS A 68 0.70 -3.40 55.67
N LYS A 69 -0.49 -2.83 55.89
CA LYS A 69 -1.64 -2.92 54.96
C LYS A 69 -1.32 -2.28 53.61
N MET A 70 -0.63 -1.13 53.60
CA MET A 70 -0.24 -0.45 52.37
C MET A 70 0.66 -1.32 51.49
N ALA A 71 1.68 -1.95 52.07
CA ALA A 71 2.62 -2.78 51.34
C ALA A 71 1.92 -3.94 50.60
N TRP A 72 0.96 -4.58 51.25
CA TRP A 72 0.16 -5.66 50.65
C TRP A 72 -0.98 -5.17 49.74
N ALA A 73 -1.50 -3.95 49.95
CA ALA A 73 -2.49 -3.34 49.06
C ALA A 73 -1.91 -3.08 47.65
N VAL A 74 -0.66 -2.62 47.57
CA VAL A 74 0.03 -2.40 46.28
C VAL A 74 0.18 -3.72 45.50
N VAL A 75 0.56 -4.81 46.19
CA VAL A 75 0.62 -6.16 45.60
C VAL A 75 -0.76 -6.59 45.10
N GLY A 76 -1.80 -6.40 45.91
CA GLY A 76 -3.18 -6.75 45.53
C GLY A 76 -3.73 -5.96 44.34
N GLU A 77 -3.37 -4.68 44.19
CA GLU A 77 -3.72 -3.90 42.99
C GLU A 77 -3.00 -4.41 41.74
N MET A 78 -1.70 -4.74 41.83
CA MET A 78 -0.94 -5.32 40.71
C MET A 78 -1.44 -6.71 40.30
N GLU A 79 -1.79 -7.57 41.26
CA GLU A 79 -2.42 -8.88 40.97
C GLU A 79 -3.74 -8.70 40.20
N LYS A 80 -4.55 -7.71 40.57
CA LYS A 80 -5.80 -7.37 39.86
C LYS A 80 -5.56 -6.84 38.45
N GLU A 81 -4.46 -6.11 38.20
CA GLU A 81 -4.07 -5.65 36.87
C GLU A 81 -3.58 -6.79 35.96
N ILE A 82 -2.96 -7.82 36.52
CA ILE A 82 -2.45 -8.99 35.78
C ILE A 82 -3.57 -9.92 35.31
N GLN A 83 -4.63 -10.08 36.13
CA GLN A 83 -5.75 -10.97 35.83
C GLN A 83 -6.43 -10.73 34.45
N PRO A 84 -6.82 -9.50 34.06
CA PRO A 84 -7.41 -9.25 32.75
C PRO A 84 -6.45 -9.54 31.59
N ILE A 85 -5.13 -9.37 31.79
CA ILE A 85 -4.12 -9.72 30.78
C ILE A 85 -4.09 -11.24 30.56
N LYS A 86 -4.15 -12.04 31.64
CA LYS A 86 -4.23 -13.50 31.55
C LYS A 86 -5.51 -13.97 30.87
N GLU A 87 -6.64 -13.36 31.20
CA GLU A 87 -7.94 -13.66 30.57
C GLU A 87 -7.95 -13.28 29.08
N GLY A 88 -7.39 -12.11 28.73
CA GLY A 88 -7.21 -11.69 27.34
C GLY A 88 -6.38 -12.67 26.52
N ILE A 89 -5.24 -13.13 27.05
CA ILE A 89 -4.40 -14.13 26.37
C ILE A 89 -5.18 -15.43 26.13
N ARG A 90 -5.89 -15.94 27.13
CA ARG A 90 -6.70 -17.17 26.99
C ARG A 90 -7.81 -17.02 25.95
N ALA A 91 -8.48 -15.86 25.92
CA ALA A 91 -9.51 -15.57 24.94
C ALA A 91 -8.92 -15.55 23.51
N GLU A 92 -7.77 -14.90 23.31
CA GLU A 92 -7.13 -14.83 22.00
C GLU A 92 -6.54 -16.19 21.57
N GLU A 93 -5.99 -16.99 22.49
CA GLU A 93 -5.59 -18.37 22.21
C GLU A 93 -6.78 -19.25 21.81
N GLY A 94 -7.95 -19.03 22.41
CA GLY A 94 -9.20 -19.67 22.00
C GLY A 94 -9.61 -19.26 20.57
N ASN A 95 -9.41 -17.99 20.20
CA ASN A 95 -9.69 -17.49 18.85
C ASN A 95 -8.73 -18.06 17.79
N THR A 96 -7.52 -18.50 18.16
CA THR A 96 -6.57 -19.11 17.22
C THR A 96 -7.18 -20.30 16.47
N LYS A 97 -8.01 -21.11 17.12
CA LYS A 97 -8.71 -22.25 16.49
C LYS A 97 -9.57 -21.81 15.29
N LYS A 98 -10.22 -20.64 15.38
CA LYS A 98 -11.04 -20.10 14.29
C LYS A 98 -10.19 -19.66 13.09
N PHE A 99 -9.00 -19.12 13.33
CA PHE A 99 -8.07 -18.76 12.25
C PHE A 99 -7.52 -20.00 11.55
N VAL A 100 -7.15 -21.03 12.32
CA VAL A 100 -6.70 -22.32 11.76
C VAL A 100 -7.80 -22.96 10.90
N GLN A 101 -9.04 -23.01 11.40
CA GLN A 101 -10.16 -23.56 10.62
C GLN A 101 -10.39 -22.79 9.30
N LYS A 102 -10.31 -21.45 9.32
CA LYS A 102 -10.44 -20.65 8.09
C LYS A 102 -9.28 -20.86 7.11
N LEU A 103 -8.08 -21.10 7.61
CA LEU A 103 -6.93 -21.46 6.77
C LEU A 103 -7.14 -22.80 6.09
N GLU A 104 -7.58 -23.81 6.83
CA GLU A 104 -7.91 -25.13 6.28
C GLU A 104 -9.02 -25.02 5.21
N GLU A 105 -10.09 -24.27 5.48
CA GLU A 105 -11.16 -24.02 4.49
C GLU A 105 -10.64 -23.32 3.22
N CYS A 106 -9.72 -22.36 3.36
CA CYS A 106 -9.11 -21.70 2.20
C CYS A 106 -8.17 -22.64 1.44
N GLN A 107 -7.42 -23.48 2.14
CA GLN A 107 -6.52 -24.45 1.54
C GLN A 107 -7.29 -25.50 0.73
N VAL A 108 -8.41 -26.00 1.25
CA VAL A 108 -9.29 -26.93 0.51
C VAL A 108 -9.78 -26.28 -0.79
N LYS A 109 -10.21 -25.02 -0.76
CA LYS A 109 -10.66 -24.30 -1.97
C LYS A 109 -9.55 -24.08 -2.99
N VAL A 110 -8.31 -23.84 -2.54
CA VAL A 110 -7.15 -23.78 -3.43
C VAL A 110 -6.94 -25.12 -4.11
N ASN A 111 -6.95 -26.22 -3.37
CA ASN A 111 -6.77 -27.56 -3.92
C ASN A 111 -7.87 -27.90 -4.94
N GLU A 112 -9.15 -27.62 -4.63
CA GLU A 112 -10.29 -27.82 -5.54
C GLU A 112 -10.14 -27.01 -6.83
N ALA A 113 -9.68 -25.75 -6.74
CA ALA A 113 -9.43 -24.90 -7.91
C ALA A 113 -8.25 -25.43 -8.76
N GLU A 114 -7.17 -25.88 -8.11
CA GLU A 114 -6.01 -26.46 -8.78
C GLU A 114 -6.34 -27.79 -9.47
N GLU A 115 -7.17 -28.63 -8.88
CA GLU A 115 -7.67 -29.87 -9.51
C GLU A 115 -8.52 -29.58 -10.76
N LYS A 116 -9.42 -28.58 -10.67
CA LYS A 116 -10.18 -28.13 -11.84
C LYS A 116 -9.29 -27.59 -12.95
N TYR A 117 -8.31 -26.76 -12.60
CA TYR A 117 -7.34 -26.24 -13.56
C TYR A 117 -6.59 -27.38 -14.26
N LYS A 118 -6.07 -28.37 -13.50
CA LYS A 118 -5.40 -29.54 -14.06
C LYS A 118 -6.31 -30.34 -15.00
N ALA A 119 -7.55 -30.61 -14.60
CA ALA A 119 -8.49 -31.34 -15.43
C ALA A 119 -8.78 -30.64 -16.76
N ILE A 120 -8.88 -29.30 -16.77
CA ILE A 120 -9.07 -28.51 -18.00
C ILE A 120 -7.78 -28.47 -18.82
N GLN A 121 -6.62 -28.36 -18.17
CA GLN A 121 -5.32 -28.40 -18.82
C GLN A 121 -5.09 -29.74 -19.54
N ASP A 122 -5.40 -30.86 -18.89
CA ASP A 122 -5.28 -32.20 -19.48
C ASP A 122 -6.21 -32.35 -20.69
N ARG A 123 -7.46 -31.86 -20.60
CA ARG A 123 -8.38 -31.83 -21.75
C ARG A 123 -7.82 -31.03 -22.93
N LEU A 124 -7.21 -29.87 -22.67
CA LEU A 124 -6.60 -29.04 -23.71
C LEU A 124 -5.40 -29.74 -24.36
N ILE A 125 -4.58 -30.44 -23.57
CA ILE A 125 -3.46 -31.23 -24.07
C ILE A 125 -3.96 -32.35 -24.98
N THR A 126 -4.97 -33.12 -24.57
CA THR A 126 -5.54 -34.20 -25.40
C THR A 126 -6.04 -33.68 -26.75
N ILE A 127 -6.76 -32.56 -26.77
CA ILE A 127 -7.29 -31.95 -28.01
C ILE A 127 -6.16 -31.41 -28.89
N SER A 128 -5.12 -30.83 -28.29
CA SER A 128 -3.93 -30.39 -29.03
C SER A 128 -3.15 -31.57 -29.63
N GLU A 129 -3.05 -32.70 -28.93
CA GLU A 129 -2.44 -33.92 -29.42
C GLU A 129 -3.25 -34.53 -30.58
N GLU A 130 -4.58 -34.55 -30.48
CA GLU A 130 -5.48 -34.96 -31.56
C GLU A 130 -5.28 -34.08 -32.81
N ALA A 131 -5.25 -32.75 -32.66
CA ALA A 131 -4.99 -31.83 -33.77
C ALA A 131 -3.61 -32.08 -34.43
N GLN A 132 -2.57 -32.30 -33.61
CA GLN A 132 -1.22 -32.60 -34.11
C GLN A 132 -1.14 -33.95 -34.82
N ALA A 133 -1.87 -34.98 -34.37
CA ALA A 133 -1.91 -36.28 -35.01
C ALA A 133 -2.61 -36.27 -36.38
N LEU A 134 -3.60 -35.38 -36.56
CA LEU A 134 -4.34 -35.20 -37.82
C LEU A 134 -3.55 -34.40 -38.87
N HIS A 135 -2.59 -33.57 -38.45
CA HIS A 135 -1.83 -32.68 -39.36
C HIS A 135 -0.96 -33.44 -40.39
N PRO A 136 -0.17 -34.48 -40.04
CA PRO A 136 0.56 -35.30 -41.00
C PRO A 136 -0.34 -35.99 -42.04
N GLN A 137 -1.53 -36.44 -41.62
CA GLN A 137 -2.49 -37.09 -42.52
C GLN A 137 -3.05 -36.10 -43.55
N CYS A 138 -3.31 -34.86 -43.14
CA CYS A 138 -3.71 -33.78 -44.05
C CYS A 138 -2.62 -33.44 -45.07
N ILE A 139 -1.34 -33.40 -44.64
CA ILE A 139 -0.19 -33.18 -45.53
C ILE A 139 -0.08 -34.33 -46.55
N ALA A 140 -0.22 -35.58 -46.11
CA ALA A 140 -0.17 -36.74 -46.98
C ALA A 140 -1.31 -36.74 -48.03
N LEU A 141 -2.55 -36.44 -47.61
CA LEU A 141 -3.69 -36.33 -48.53
C LEU A 141 -3.54 -35.16 -49.51
N LYS A 142 -2.97 -34.03 -49.09
CA LYS A 142 -2.65 -32.91 -49.98
C LYS A 142 -1.64 -33.30 -51.06
N ALA A 143 -0.61 -34.05 -50.67
CA ALA A 143 0.38 -34.59 -51.60
C ALA A 143 -0.26 -35.59 -52.59
N ASP A 144 -1.16 -36.46 -52.12
CA ASP A 144 -1.92 -37.39 -52.97
C ASP A 144 -2.79 -36.64 -54.01
N VAL A 145 -3.54 -35.62 -53.59
CA VAL A 145 -4.31 -34.75 -54.49
C VAL A 145 -3.41 -34.09 -55.53
N GLN A 146 -2.25 -33.57 -55.12
CA GLN A 146 -1.31 -32.94 -56.05
C GLN A 146 -0.73 -33.94 -57.06
N ALA A 147 -0.39 -35.16 -56.62
CA ALA A 147 0.10 -36.22 -57.50
C ALA A 147 -0.97 -36.67 -58.51
N LYS A 148 -2.21 -36.87 -58.06
CA LYS A 148 -3.34 -37.23 -58.94
C LYS A 148 -3.69 -36.11 -59.91
N ARG A 149 -3.60 -34.85 -59.49
CA ARG A 149 -3.79 -33.69 -60.38
C ARG A 149 -2.72 -33.61 -61.46
N LYS A 150 -1.46 -33.94 -61.13
CA LYS A 150 -0.39 -34.08 -62.14
C LYS A 150 -0.69 -35.21 -63.13
N ALA A 151 -1.13 -36.38 -62.66
CA ALA A 151 -1.48 -37.50 -63.53
C ALA A 151 -2.64 -37.16 -64.50
N VAL A 152 -3.67 -36.45 -64.04
CA VAL A 152 -4.75 -35.94 -64.91
C VAL A 152 -4.19 -34.98 -65.96
N ASN A 153 -3.32 -34.04 -65.56
CA ASN A 153 -2.72 -33.08 -66.47
C ASN A 153 -1.82 -33.76 -67.51
N GLU A 154 -1.00 -34.74 -67.12
CA GLU A 154 -0.18 -35.55 -68.04
C GLU A 154 -1.06 -36.34 -69.03
N ALA A 155 -2.15 -36.93 -68.55
CA ALA A 155 -3.09 -37.63 -69.40
C ALA A 155 -3.79 -36.69 -70.39
N GLU A 156 -4.12 -35.47 -69.97
CA GLU A 156 -4.67 -34.40 -70.80
C GLU A 156 -3.67 -33.90 -71.86
N VAL A 157 -2.40 -33.73 -71.50
CA VAL A 157 -1.34 -33.39 -72.46
C VAL A 157 -1.21 -34.47 -73.53
N LEU A 158 -1.20 -35.75 -73.15
CA LEU A 158 -1.15 -36.86 -74.09
C LEU A 158 -2.41 -36.93 -75.00
N TYR A 159 -3.59 -36.71 -74.42
CA TYR A 159 -4.83 -36.62 -75.22
C TYR A 159 -4.76 -35.47 -76.23
N ASN A 160 -4.30 -34.30 -75.80
CA ASN A 160 -4.14 -33.13 -76.67
C ASN A 160 -3.05 -33.36 -77.73
N ARG A 161 -2.01 -34.13 -77.42
CA ARG A 161 -1.00 -34.57 -78.39
C ARG A 161 -1.63 -35.46 -79.46
N PHE A 162 -2.36 -36.52 -79.10
CA PHE A 162 -3.06 -37.37 -80.08
C PHE A 162 -4.11 -36.60 -80.89
N LYS A 163 -4.82 -35.65 -80.26
CA LYS A 163 -5.75 -34.76 -80.96
C LYS A 163 -5.05 -33.86 -81.99
N THR A 164 -3.87 -33.35 -81.63
CA THR A 164 -3.06 -32.51 -82.53
C THR A 164 -2.44 -33.36 -83.64
N GLU A 165 -1.93 -34.55 -83.32
CA GLU A 165 -1.41 -35.53 -84.27
C GLU A 165 -2.49 -35.96 -85.26
N LEU A 166 -3.70 -36.30 -84.81
CA LEU A 166 -4.83 -36.61 -85.68
C LEU A 166 -5.18 -35.43 -86.61
N LYS A 167 -5.06 -34.19 -86.12
CA LYS A 167 -5.28 -32.97 -86.91
C LYS A 167 -4.14 -32.75 -87.92
N CYS A 168 -2.90 -33.04 -87.57
CA CYS A 168 -1.75 -32.98 -88.48
C CYS A 168 -1.87 -34.07 -89.54
N LEU A 169 -2.05 -35.34 -89.17
CA LEU A 169 -2.26 -36.44 -90.11
C LEU A 169 -3.45 -36.20 -91.05
N GLY A 170 -4.54 -35.59 -90.54
CA GLY A 170 -5.66 -35.18 -91.37
C GLY A 170 -5.32 -34.06 -92.37
N LYS A 171 -4.48 -33.09 -91.95
CA LYS A 171 -3.91 -32.10 -92.87
C LYS A 171 -2.92 -32.73 -93.84
N ASP A 172 -2.16 -33.73 -93.42
CA ASP A 172 -1.17 -34.43 -94.24
C ASP A 172 -1.87 -35.34 -95.25
N ASP A 173 -2.99 -35.99 -94.93
CA ASP A 173 -3.85 -36.70 -95.91
C ASP A 173 -4.44 -35.70 -96.91
N GLU A 174 -4.91 -34.54 -96.43
CA GLU A 174 -5.42 -33.48 -97.30
C GLU A 174 -4.32 -32.87 -98.17
N GLN A 175 -3.10 -32.73 -97.65
CA GLN A 175 -1.92 -32.26 -98.37
C GLN A 175 -1.36 -33.32 -99.30
N LEU A 176 -1.34 -34.61 -98.97
CA LEU A 176 -0.96 -35.71 -99.85
C LEU A 176 -1.93 -35.82 -101.01
N ARG A 177 -3.24 -35.67 -100.76
CA ARG A 177 -4.27 -35.58 -101.82
C ARG A 177 -4.02 -34.35 -102.70
N LYS A 178 -3.81 -33.18 -102.11
CA LYS A 178 -3.44 -31.96 -102.84
C LYS A 178 -2.10 -32.10 -103.56
N ARG A 179 -1.14 -32.84 -103.02
CA ARG A 179 0.20 -33.07 -103.58
C ARG A 179 0.17 -34.08 -104.73
N ILE A 180 -0.67 -35.12 -104.66
CA ILE A 180 -0.98 -36.01 -105.79
C ILE A 180 -1.65 -35.23 -106.93
N GLU A 181 -2.42 -34.19 -106.59
CA GLU A 181 -3.11 -33.29 -107.53
C GLU A 181 -2.19 -32.16 -108.07
N GLU A 182 -1.29 -31.64 -107.25
CA GLU A 182 -0.26 -30.64 -107.57
C GLU A 182 0.93 -31.26 -108.32
N LEU A 183 1.32 -32.51 -108.05
CA LEU A 183 2.36 -33.24 -108.82
C LEU A 183 1.91 -33.59 -110.26
N LYS A 184 0.62 -33.44 -110.59
CA LYS A 184 0.10 -33.42 -111.96
C LYS A 184 0.20 -32.05 -112.64
N SER A 185 0.46 -30.97 -111.92
CA SER A 185 0.48 -29.62 -112.47
C SER A 185 1.59 -28.75 -111.89
N SER A 186 2.63 -28.63 -112.71
CA SER A 186 3.72 -27.64 -112.68
C SER A 186 4.91 -27.93 -111.77
N ALA A 187 6.07 -27.64 -112.37
CA ALA A 187 7.41 -27.88 -111.92
C ALA A 187 8.06 -26.59 -111.37
N ASN A 188 9.07 -26.84 -110.53
CA ASN A 188 10.28 -26.06 -110.25
C ASN A 188 10.37 -25.15 -109.01
N GLN A 189 11.39 -25.53 -108.22
CA GLN A 189 12.49 -24.76 -107.63
C GLN A 189 12.24 -23.87 -106.42
N VAL A 190 12.83 -24.27 -105.27
CA VAL A 190 13.50 -23.33 -104.35
C VAL A 190 14.90 -23.89 -104.01
N SER A 191 15.81 -22.96 -103.78
CA SER A 191 17.25 -23.00 -103.99
C SER A 191 18.03 -23.18 -102.66
N GLU A 192 19.32 -23.51 -102.77
CA GLU A 192 20.34 -23.66 -101.70
C GLU A 192 20.63 -22.45 -100.76
N PRO A 193 20.12 -21.20 -100.91
CA PRO A 193 20.35 -20.14 -99.92
C PRO A 193 19.60 -20.33 -98.58
N GLU A 194 18.50 -21.08 -98.57
CA GLU A 194 17.58 -21.16 -97.41
C GLU A 194 18.16 -21.89 -96.21
N LYS A 195 19.03 -22.90 -96.42
CA LYS A 195 19.70 -23.62 -95.33
C LYS A 195 20.70 -22.73 -94.58
N SER A 196 21.41 -21.86 -95.29
CA SER A 196 22.37 -20.91 -94.67
C SER A 196 21.67 -19.74 -93.98
N GLU A 197 20.56 -19.23 -94.53
CA GLU A 197 19.72 -18.23 -93.87
C GLU A 197 19.04 -18.77 -92.61
N ARG A 198 18.61 -20.03 -92.63
CA ARG A 198 18.01 -20.70 -91.48
C ARG A 198 19.00 -20.90 -90.34
N GLN A 199 20.22 -21.34 -90.64
CA GLN A 199 21.26 -21.47 -89.62
C GLN A 199 21.61 -20.10 -89.00
N ARG A 200 21.67 -19.04 -89.82
CA ARG A 200 21.85 -17.65 -89.33
C ARG A 200 20.69 -17.20 -88.44
N LYS A 201 19.45 -17.58 -88.77
CA LYS A 201 18.25 -17.25 -87.97
C LYS A 201 18.26 -17.95 -86.61
N ILE A 202 18.67 -19.22 -86.55
CA ILE A 202 18.83 -19.97 -85.29
C ILE A 202 19.91 -19.32 -84.42
N THR A 203 21.08 -18.97 -84.98
CA THR A 203 22.15 -18.28 -84.21
C THR A 203 21.67 -16.95 -83.64
N ARG A 204 20.94 -16.15 -84.44
CA ARG A 204 20.37 -14.87 -84.01
C ARG A 204 19.34 -15.03 -82.89
N LEU A 205 18.46 -16.04 -82.98
CA LEU A 205 17.47 -16.34 -81.92
C LEU A 205 18.16 -16.81 -80.63
N ARG A 206 19.25 -17.58 -80.72
CA ARG A 206 20.04 -17.98 -79.53
C ARG A 206 20.75 -16.80 -78.86
N GLU A 207 21.27 -15.84 -79.61
CA GLU A 207 21.81 -14.59 -79.06
C GLU A 207 20.73 -13.75 -78.37
N GLN A 208 19.54 -13.64 -78.98
CA GLN A 208 18.39 -12.99 -78.37
C GLN A 208 17.94 -13.68 -77.07
N LEU A 209 17.90 -15.02 -77.06
CA LEU A 209 17.59 -15.79 -75.86
C LEU A 209 18.56 -15.48 -74.72
N LYS A 210 19.86 -15.43 -75.00
CA LYS A 210 20.88 -15.07 -74.02
C LYS A 210 20.65 -13.66 -73.48
N SER A 211 20.36 -12.70 -74.36
CA SER A 211 20.06 -11.31 -73.95
C SER A 211 18.82 -11.21 -73.06
N PHE A 212 17.75 -11.98 -73.33
CA PHE A 212 16.56 -12.00 -72.47
C PHE A 212 16.83 -12.64 -71.11
N HIS A 213 17.73 -13.61 -71.03
CA HIS A 213 18.10 -14.26 -69.76
C HIS A 213 18.98 -13.34 -68.89
N ASP A 214 19.92 -12.62 -69.50
CA ASP A 214 20.71 -11.60 -68.82
C ASP A 214 19.80 -10.46 -68.29
N GLU A 215 18.80 -10.06 -69.08
CA GLU A 215 17.78 -9.08 -68.67
C GLU A 215 16.91 -9.62 -67.52
N GLU A 216 16.47 -10.88 -67.57
CA GLU A 216 15.69 -11.52 -66.49
C GLU A 216 16.46 -11.53 -65.16
N LEU A 217 17.77 -11.81 -65.19
CA LEU A 217 18.64 -11.78 -64.00
C LEU A 217 18.71 -10.38 -63.40
N MET A 218 18.93 -9.36 -64.23
CA MET A 218 18.98 -7.95 -63.80
C MET A 218 17.67 -7.50 -63.17
N ILE A 219 16.53 -7.87 -63.77
CA ILE A 219 15.21 -7.56 -63.23
C ILE A 219 14.96 -8.31 -61.93
N GLY A 220 15.42 -9.56 -61.81
CA GLY A 220 15.37 -10.32 -60.56
C GLY A 220 16.08 -9.60 -59.41
N GLN A 221 17.29 -9.08 -59.65
CA GLN A 221 18.01 -8.28 -58.64
C GLN A 221 17.27 -6.99 -58.26
N GLN A 222 16.67 -6.29 -59.23
CA GLN A 222 15.86 -5.09 -58.95
C GLN A 222 14.60 -5.43 -58.13
N VAL A 223 13.94 -6.55 -58.42
CA VAL A 223 12.78 -7.04 -57.65
C VAL A 223 13.17 -7.27 -56.18
N ASP A 224 14.33 -7.88 -55.91
CA ASP A 224 14.82 -8.11 -54.56
C ASP A 224 15.18 -6.80 -53.84
N GLN A 225 15.83 -5.87 -54.54
CA GLN A 225 16.16 -4.53 -54.00
C GLN A 225 14.90 -3.77 -53.56
N PHE A 226 13.86 -3.73 -54.40
CA PHE A 226 12.61 -3.05 -54.05
C PHE A 226 11.86 -3.77 -52.91
N GLN A 227 11.90 -5.11 -52.84
CA GLN A 227 11.33 -5.85 -51.70
C GLN A 227 12.03 -5.50 -50.37
N GLN A 228 13.36 -5.46 -50.37
CA GLN A 228 14.13 -5.07 -49.18
C GLN A 228 13.88 -3.61 -48.78
N ALA A 229 13.77 -2.70 -49.74
CA ALA A 229 13.43 -1.30 -49.48
C ALA A 229 12.04 -1.17 -48.83
N ILE A 230 11.02 -1.84 -49.38
CA ILE A 230 9.66 -1.87 -48.81
C ILE A 230 9.68 -2.39 -47.37
N TYR A 231 10.43 -3.46 -47.10
CA TYR A 231 10.53 -4.01 -45.75
C TYR A 231 11.11 -2.99 -44.76
N LYS A 232 12.23 -2.33 -45.11
CA LYS A 232 12.87 -1.29 -44.28
C LYS A 232 11.94 -0.12 -44.01
N PHE A 233 11.25 0.38 -45.04
CA PHE A 233 10.31 1.48 -44.88
C PHE A 233 9.09 1.11 -44.04
N LYS A 234 8.58 -0.14 -44.14
CA LYS A 234 7.49 -0.62 -43.26
C LYS A 234 7.92 -0.72 -41.80
N GLU A 235 9.15 -1.14 -41.52
CA GLU A 235 9.70 -1.17 -40.16
C GLU A 235 9.86 0.26 -39.58
N GLU A 236 10.40 1.19 -40.37
CA GLU A 236 10.53 2.60 -39.97
C GLU A 236 9.16 3.25 -39.75
N HIS A 237 8.18 2.97 -40.62
CA HIS A 237 6.80 3.42 -40.49
C HIS A 237 6.20 2.96 -39.16
N ALA A 238 6.30 1.66 -38.82
CA ALA A 238 5.78 1.12 -37.58
C ALA A 238 6.40 1.80 -36.33
N ARG A 239 7.72 2.06 -36.35
CA ARG A 239 8.42 2.76 -35.28
C ARG A 239 7.90 4.19 -35.10
N LEU A 240 7.86 4.97 -36.19
CA LEU A 240 7.38 6.35 -36.15
C LEU A 240 5.91 6.44 -35.74
N ARG A 241 5.08 5.48 -36.14
CA ARG A 241 3.66 5.44 -35.79
C ARG A 241 3.43 5.22 -34.29
N LYS A 242 4.35 4.52 -33.62
CA LYS A 242 4.36 4.41 -32.15
C LYS A 242 4.80 5.72 -31.50
N GLU A 243 5.88 6.33 -31.97
CA GLU A 243 6.36 7.64 -31.48
C GLU A 243 5.28 8.73 -31.63
N ASP A 244 4.56 8.75 -32.75
CA ASP A 244 3.43 9.66 -33.01
C ASP A 244 2.32 9.48 -31.97
N CYS A 245 1.94 8.23 -31.67
CA CYS A 245 0.95 7.91 -30.66
C CYS A 245 1.38 8.39 -29.26
N ASP A 246 2.64 8.16 -28.89
CA ASP A 246 3.20 8.56 -27.59
C ASP A 246 3.22 10.10 -27.45
N VAL A 247 3.65 10.81 -28.50
CA VAL A 247 3.63 12.29 -28.53
C VAL A 247 2.21 12.81 -28.46
N LYS A 248 1.25 12.18 -29.16
CA LYS A 248 -0.17 12.56 -29.13
C LYS A 248 -0.80 12.38 -27.75
N GLN A 249 -0.55 11.25 -27.09
CA GLN A 249 -1.03 11.03 -25.72
C GLN A 249 -0.45 12.05 -24.74
N ALA A 250 0.85 12.35 -24.86
CA ALA A 250 1.49 13.38 -24.04
C ALA A 250 0.90 14.78 -24.29
N LEU A 251 0.60 15.11 -25.56
CA LEU A 251 -0.06 16.36 -25.95
C LEU A 251 -1.47 16.44 -25.34
N ASP A 252 -2.28 15.39 -25.46
CA ASP A 252 -3.64 15.35 -24.92
C ASP A 252 -3.66 15.53 -23.40
N ALA A 253 -2.70 14.90 -22.70
CA ALA A 253 -2.52 15.07 -21.26
C ALA A 253 -2.18 16.52 -20.88
N LYS A 254 -1.25 17.15 -21.62
CA LYS A 254 -0.86 18.56 -21.41
C LYS A 254 -2.01 19.52 -21.72
N GLN A 255 -2.75 19.28 -22.80
CA GLN A 255 -3.95 20.07 -23.14
C GLN A 255 -5.04 19.94 -22.09
N LYS A 256 -5.25 18.73 -21.52
CA LYS A 256 -6.16 18.52 -20.40
C LYS A 256 -5.70 19.32 -19.18
N GLN A 257 -4.42 19.26 -18.83
CA GLN A 257 -3.85 20.06 -17.73
C GLN A 257 -4.04 21.57 -17.97
N LEU A 258 -3.82 22.06 -19.20
CA LEU A 258 -4.05 23.47 -19.55
C LEU A 258 -5.52 23.87 -19.37
N ARG A 259 -6.47 23.03 -19.81
CA ARG A 259 -7.90 23.29 -19.62
C ARG A 259 -8.26 23.36 -18.14
N GLU A 260 -7.78 22.41 -17.33
CA GLU A 260 -8.00 22.41 -15.88
C GLU A 260 -7.42 23.65 -15.20
N LEU A 261 -6.24 24.10 -15.64
CA LEU A 261 -5.60 25.31 -15.13
C LEU A 261 -6.33 26.59 -15.54
N LYS A 262 -6.79 26.69 -16.80
CA LYS A 262 -7.63 27.81 -17.29
C LYS A 262 -8.96 27.87 -16.52
N ASP A 263 -9.58 26.73 -16.30
CA ASP A 263 -10.78 26.60 -15.48
C ASP A 263 -10.57 27.11 -14.05
N SER A 264 -9.39 26.85 -13.49
CA SER A 264 -9.01 27.28 -12.14
C SER A 264 -8.88 28.80 -11.98
N LYS A 265 -8.71 29.55 -13.08
CA LYS A 265 -8.74 31.02 -13.10
C LYS A 265 -10.13 31.57 -12.76
N THR A 266 -11.18 30.85 -13.16
CA THR A 266 -12.57 31.24 -12.87
C THR A 266 -13.01 30.85 -11.46
N ASN A 267 -12.54 29.70 -10.98
CA ASN A 267 -12.84 29.21 -9.64
C ASN A 267 -11.59 28.57 -9.04
N THR A 268 -11.00 29.25 -8.06
CA THR A 268 -9.77 28.84 -7.37
C THR A 268 -9.88 27.47 -6.71
N LEU A 269 -11.08 27.02 -6.34
CA LEU A 269 -11.31 25.70 -5.75
C LEU A 269 -11.07 24.55 -6.74
N LYS A 270 -11.20 24.79 -8.05
CA LYS A 270 -10.93 23.77 -9.08
C LYS A 270 -9.46 23.34 -9.11
N ARG A 271 -8.55 24.13 -8.52
CA ARG A 271 -7.11 23.78 -8.38
C ARG A 271 -6.88 22.51 -7.56
N PHE A 272 -7.79 22.22 -6.62
CA PHE A 272 -7.72 21.01 -5.80
C PHE A 272 -8.44 19.82 -6.46
N GLY A 273 -9.05 20.02 -7.63
CA GLY A 273 -9.74 19.01 -8.43
C GLY A 273 -10.97 19.59 -9.13
N PRO A 274 -11.29 19.15 -10.36
CA PRO A 274 -12.38 19.72 -11.15
C PRO A 274 -13.76 19.55 -10.51
N HIS A 275 -13.96 18.50 -9.71
CA HIS A 275 -15.21 18.19 -9.02
C HIS A 275 -15.35 18.84 -7.64
N ILE A 276 -14.30 19.51 -7.12
CA ILE A 276 -14.29 20.07 -5.76
C ILE A 276 -15.42 21.08 -5.52
N PRO A 277 -15.72 22.03 -6.42
CA PRO A 277 -16.84 22.97 -6.20
C PRO A 277 -18.18 22.26 -5.99
N ALA A 278 -18.52 21.30 -6.86
CA ALA A 278 -19.75 20.52 -6.73
C ALA A 278 -19.76 19.65 -5.45
N PHE A 279 -18.60 19.10 -5.09
CA PHE A 279 -18.46 18.36 -3.84
C PHE A 279 -18.69 19.24 -2.61
N LEU A 280 -18.15 20.46 -2.58
CA LEU A 280 -18.35 21.39 -1.46
C LEU A 280 -19.80 21.86 -1.35
N GLU A 281 -20.51 22.04 -2.47
CA GLU A 281 -21.96 22.28 -2.47
C GLU A 281 -22.74 21.08 -1.90
N ALA A 282 -22.33 19.86 -2.22
CA ALA A 282 -22.94 18.65 -1.65
C ALA A 282 -22.67 18.52 -0.14
N VAL A 283 -21.46 18.88 0.32
CA VAL A 283 -21.12 18.94 1.76
C VAL A 283 -21.98 19.97 2.47
N GLU A 284 -22.13 21.16 1.90
CA GLU A 284 -22.98 22.23 2.43
C GLU A 284 -24.45 21.78 2.52
N THR A 285 -24.95 21.11 1.48
CA THR A 285 -26.31 20.57 1.46
C THR A 285 -26.52 19.51 2.54
N ALA A 286 -25.59 18.57 2.67
CA ALA A 286 -25.66 17.53 3.69
C ALA A 286 -25.56 18.10 5.12
N TYR A 287 -24.80 19.18 5.32
CA TYR A 287 -24.75 19.89 6.60
C TYR A 287 -26.10 20.54 6.94
N ARG A 288 -26.74 21.21 5.98
CA ARG A 288 -28.08 21.81 6.17
C ARG A 288 -29.17 20.76 6.46
N GLN A 289 -29.00 19.55 5.95
CA GLN A 289 -29.88 18.41 6.22
C GLN A 289 -29.63 17.73 7.58
N GLY A 290 -28.64 18.21 8.36
CA GLY A 290 -28.33 17.67 9.68
C GLY A 290 -27.52 16.36 9.66
N HIS A 291 -26.92 15.99 8.51
CA HIS A 291 -26.06 14.80 8.42
C HIS A 291 -24.69 14.98 9.07
N PHE A 292 -24.29 16.24 9.34
CA PHE A 292 -23.07 16.56 10.07
C PHE A 292 -23.40 17.37 11.32
N LYS A 293 -22.73 17.06 12.44
CA LYS A 293 -22.81 17.87 13.67
C LYS A 293 -22.03 19.17 13.49
N HIS A 294 -20.81 19.07 12.96
CA HIS A 294 -19.99 20.20 12.57
C HIS A 294 -19.61 20.07 11.10
N LYS A 295 -19.70 21.19 10.36
CA LYS A 295 -19.37 21.21 8.94
C LYS A 295 -17.89 20.85 8.73
N PRO A 296 -17.57 19.82 7.91
CA PRO A 296 -16.18 19.52 7.56
C PRO A 296 -15.48 20.70 6.88
N VAL A 297 -14.21 20.93 7.22
CA VAL A 297 -13.41 22.05 6.70
C VAL A 297 -12.35 21.52 5.74
N GLY A 298 -12.43 21.90 4.48
CA GLY A 298 -11.41 21.58 3.48
C GLY A 298 -11.84 21.98 2.05
N PRO A 299 -10.99 21.72 1.04
CA PRO A 299 -9.62 21.24 1.17
C PRO A 299 -8.73 22.24 1.91
N LEU A 300 -7.79 21.80 2.75
CA LEU A 300 -7.03 22.71 3.64
C LEU A 300 -6.27 23.79 2.88
N GLY A 301 -5.75 23.47 1.70
CA GLY A 301 -5.04 24.40 0.83
C GLY A 301 -5.83 25.64 0.43
N ALA A 302 -7.17 25.56 0.41
CA ALA A 302 -8.02 26.70 0.10
C ALA A 302 -7.99 27.80 1.17
N PHE A 303 -7.50 27.49 2.38
CA PHE A 303 -7.44 28.41 3.52
C PHE A 303 -5.99 28.81 3.87
N ILE A 304 -5.02 28.49 3.00
CA ILE A 304 -3.59 28.70 3.26
C ILE A 304 -3.03 29.69 2.24
N HIS A 305 -2.48 30.79 2.74
CA HIS A 305 -1.95 31.87 1.92
C HIS A 305 -0.48 32.13 2.26
N PRO A 306 0.47 31.71 1.40
CA PRO A 306 1.87 32.07 1.56
C PRO A 306 2.09 33.59 1.47
N LYS A 307 2.84 34.14 2.43
CA LYS A 307 3.18 35.57 2.44
C LYS A 307 4.24 35.92 1.39
N ASP A 308 5.19 35.02 1.17
CA ASP A 308 6.26 35.15 0.19
C ASP A 308 6.04 34.19 -0.98
N ALA A 309 5.95 34.75 -2.19
CA ALA A 309 5.72 33.97 -3.41
C ALA A 309 6.87 33.00 -3.70
N GLU A 310 8.12 33.36 -3.40
CA GLU A 310 9.31 32.53 -3.66
C GLU A 310 9.34 31.27 -2.78
N LEU A 311 8.68 31.30 -1.63
CA LEU A 311 8.60 30.18 -0.69
C LEU A 311 7.38 29.29 -0.91
N THR A 312 6.53 29.60 -1.88
CA THR A 312 5.29 28.84 -2.16
C THR A 312 5.60 27.37 -2.45
N LEU A 313 6.63 27.09 -3.26
CA LEU A 313 7.06 25.72 -3.58
C LEU A 313 7.55 24.99 -2.33
N ALA A 314 8.33 25.67 -1.49
CA ALA A 314 8.81 25.15 -0.22
C ALA A 314 7.65 24.73 0.70
N VAL A 315 6.61 25.57 0.79
CA VAL A 315 5.40 25.31 1.56
C VAL A 315 4.63 24.11 0.99
N GLU A 316 4.40 24.06 -0.31
CA GLU A 316 3.69 22.93 -0.94
C GLU A 316 4.44 21.61 -0.78
N SER A 317 5.77 21.62 -0.96
CA SER A 317 6.64 20.46 -0.72
C SER A 317 6.62 20.01 0.74
N CYS A 318 6.44 20.95 1.68
CA CYS A 318 6.28 20.64 3.09
C CYS A 318 4.90 20.02 3.40
N LEU A 319 3.81 20.54 2.83
CA LEU A 319 2.44 20.13 3.13
C LEU A 319 2.00 18.88 2.34
N LYS A 320 2.54 18.67 1.14
CA LYS A 320 2.24 17.51 0.27
C LYS A 320 0.73 17.30 0.11
N SER A 321 0.23 16.09 0.34
CA SER A 321 -1.19 15.73 0.22
C SER A 321 -2.10 16.43 1.23
N LEU A 322 -1.56 17.03 2.32
CA LEU A 322 -2.37 17.74 3.31
C LEU A 322 -3.07 18.96 2.71
N VAL A 323 -2.53 19.52 1.63
CA VAL A 323 -3.14 20.63 0.88
C VAL A 323 -4.54 20.25 0.36
N GLN A 324 -4.79 18.97 0.08
CA GLN A 324 -6.09 18.46 -0.38
C GLN A 324 -6.94 17.85 0.75
N ALA A 325 -6.42 17.77 1.98
CA ALA A 325 -7.09 17.09 3.08
C ALA A 325 -8.32 17.86 3.58
N PHE A 326 -9.17 17.17 4.33
CA PHE A 326 -10.34 17.75 5.01
C PHE A 326 -10.23 17.47 6.52
N CYS A 327 -10.55 18.44 7.37
CA CYS A 327 -10.64 18.22 8.82
C CYS A 327 -12.11 18.09 9.26
N CYS A 328 -12.41 17.08 10.07
CA CYS A 328 -13.71 16.84 10.71
C CYS A 328 -13.56 16.96 12.23
N ASP A 329 -14.62 17.43 12.91
CA ASP A 329 -14.60 17.60 14.38
C ASP A 329 -14.60 16.26 15.13
N ASN A 330 -15.30 15.25 14.59
CA ASN A 330 -15.52 13.97 15.25
C ASN A 330 -15.62 12.81 14.23
N HIS A 331 -15.50 11.58 14.74
CA HIS A 331 -15.56 10.36 13.91
C HIS A 331 -16.94 10.07 13.29
N SER A 332 -18.02 10.68 13.80
CA SER A 332 -19.34 10.55 13.17
C SER A 332 -19.37 11.34 11.85
N ASP A 333 -18.91 12.59 11.91
CA ASP A 333 -18.80 13.47 10.75
C ASP A 333 -17.77 12.93 9.74
N GLU A 334 -16.69 12.29 10.22
CA GLU A 334 -15.76 11.56 9.36
C GLU A 334 -16.47 10.50 8.50
N ARG A 335 -17.27 9.62 9.11
CA ARG A 335 -17.99 8.55 8.37
C ARG A 335 -18.98 9.13 7.37
N ALA A 336 -19.72 10.18 7.75
CA ALA A 336 -20.63 10.86 6.86
C ALA A 336 -19.90 11.48 5.65
N LEU A 337 -18.73 12.09 5.88
CA LEU A 337 -17.91 12.66 4.80
C LEU A 337 -17.33 11.57 3.91
N GLN A 338 -16.89 10.44 4.47
CA GLN A 338 -16.41 9.28 3.70
C GLN A 338 -17.50 8.73 2.77
N LEU A 339 -18.73 8.60 3.25
CA LEU A 339 -19.87 8.16 2.46
C LEU A 339 -20.25 9.16 1.36
N LEU A 340 -20.06 10.47 1.60
CA LEU A 340 -20.28 11.47 0.57
C LEU A 340 -19.16 11.45 -0.48
N MET A 341 -17.91 11.32 -0.04
CA MET A 341 -16.73 11.25 -0.92
C MET A 341 -16.76 10.05 -1.87
N SER A 342 -17.34 8.92 -1.47
CA SER A 342 -17.40 7.72 -2.34
C SER A 342 -18.17 7.94 -3.65
N LYS A 343 -19.00 8.98 -3.73
CA LYS A 343 -19.72 9.39 -4.95
C LYS A 343 -18.86 10.20 -5.92
N TYR A 344 -17.82 10.87 -5.42
CA TYR A 344 -16.99 11.80 -6.19
C TYR A 344 -15.58 11.26 -6.46
N TYR A 345 -15.09 10.35 -5.62
CA TYR A 345 -13.74 9.80 -5.71
C TYR A 345 -13.76 8.29 -6.01
N PRO A 346 -12.93 7.81 -6.97
CA PRO A 346 -12.70 6.39 -7.16
C PRO A 346 -12.15 5.71 -5.90
N HIS A 347 -12.43 4.41 -5.74
CA HIS A 347 -11.95 3.64 -4.59
C HIS A 347 -10.41 3.68 -4.52
N GLY A 348 -9.88 4.06 -3.35
CA GLY A 348 -8.43 4.17 -3.10
C GLY A 348 -7.79 5.54 -3.40
N PHE A 349 -8.48 6.46 -4.06
CA PHE A 349 -7.92 7.75 -4.52
C PHE A 349 -8.52 8.98 -3.82
N ARG A 350 -9.11 8.81 -2.64
CA ARG A 350 -9.76 9.91 -1.90
C ARG A 350 -8.76 10.74 -1.09
N PRO A 351 -9.02 12.05 -0.89
CA PRO A 351 -8.21 12.88 0.00
C PRO A 351 -8.27 12.40 1.45
N GLN A 352 -7.22 12.74 2.22
CA GLN A 352 -7.14 12.40 3.64
C GLN A 352 -8.21 13.16 4.44
N ILE A 353 -8.86 12.47 5.37
CA ILE A 353 -9.75 13.09 6.36
C ILE A 353 -9.05 13.03 7.71
N ILE A 354 -8.90 14.19 8.36
CA ILE A 354 -8.23 14.34 9.65
C ILE A 354 -9.31 14.64 10.69
N VAL A 355 -9.39 13.83 11.74
CA VAL A 355 -10.34 14.07 12.83
C VAL A 355 -9.65 14.82 13.95
N ASN A 356 -10.05 16.07 14.18
CA ASN A 356 -9.53 16.90 15.26
C ASN A 356 -10.64 17.79 15.80
N LYS A 357 -10.76 17.88 17.13
CA LYS A 357 -11.82 18.66 17.77
C LYS A 357 -11.67 20.14 17.42
N PHE A 358 -12.74 20.74 16.91
CA PHE A 358 -12.70 22.11 16.42
C PHE A 358 -12.53 23.08 17.59
N GLN A 359 -11.57 23.98 17.41
CA GLN A 359 -11.29 25.06 18.35
C GLN A 359 -11.21 26.38 17.59
N ASN A 360 -11.77 27.42 18.20
CA ASN A 360 -11.84 28.75 17.59
C ASN A 360 -10.57 29.58 17.79
N LYS A 361 -9.59 29.07 18.55
CA LYS A 361 -8.30 29.74 18.82
C LYS A 361 -7.16 28.86 18.34
N VAL A 362 -6.14 29.49 17.77
CA VAL A 362 -4.89 28.83 17.37
C VAL A 362 -4.12 28.42 18.64
N TYR A 363 -3.50 27.24 18.64
CA TYR A 363 -2.69 26.77 19.75
C TYR A 363 -1.51 27.70 20.07
N ASP A 364 -1.22 27.86 21.36
CA ASP A 364 -0.01 28.56 21.79
C ASP A 364 1.20 27.61 21.70
N VAL A 365 1.95 27.75 20.61
CA VAL A 365 3.13 26.93 20.31
C VAL A 365 4.45 27.61 20.66
N ARG A 366 4.46 28.78 21.33
CA ARG A 366 5.68 29.58 21.56
C ARG A 366 6.82 28.80 22.23
N HIS A 367 6.49 27.86 23.12
CA HIS A 367 7.48 27.07 23.88
C HIS A 367 8.17 25.98 23.03
N ARG A 368 7.53 25.53 21.94
CA ARG A 368 8.00 24.44 21.07
C ARG A 368 8.26 24.86 19.62
N ALA A 369 7.89 26.08 19.24
CA ALA A 369 8.16 26.61 17.92
C ALA A 369 9.67 26.87 17.72
N VAL A 370 10.13 26.73 16.49
CA VAL A 370 11.46 27.19 16.09
C VAL A 370 11.47 28.71 15.99
N GLN A 371 12.54 29.33 16.49
CA GLN A 371 12.77 30.77 16.36
C GLN A 371 14.14 30.99 15.72
N HIS A 372 14.16 31.73 14.61
CA HIS A 372 15.39 32.11 13.92
C HIS A 372 15.28 33.58 13.46
N PRO A 373 16.33 34.41 13.59
CA PRO A 373 16.26 35.83 13.26
C PRO A 373 16.06 36.12 11.77
N GLU A 374 16.64 35.29 10.89
CA GLU A 374 16.62 35.51 9.43
C GLU A 374 15.57 34.66 8.69
N PHE A 375 15.14 33.52 9.25
CA PHE A 375 14.36 32.52 8.53
C PHE A 375 13.04 32.24 9.25
N PRO A 376 11.88 32.44 8.59
CA PRO A 376 10.59 32.18 9.20
C PRO A 376 10.35 30.66 9.34
N SER A 377 9.56 30.28 10.33
CA SER A 377 8.94 28.95 10.34
C SER A 377 7.79 28.89 9.34
N VAL A 378 7.41 27.69 8.90
CA VAL A 378 6.25 27.50 8.01
C VAL A 378 5.00 28.13 8.63
N LEU A 379 4.76 27.96 9.93
CA LEU A 379 3.62 28.61 10.60
C LEU A 379 3.65 30.14 10.48
N THR A 380 4.80 30.78 10.65
CA THR A 380 4.92 32.25 10.59
C THR A 380 4.90 32.82 9.16
N ALA A 381 5.32 32.02 8.18
CA ALA A 381 5.36 32.37 6.76
C ALA A 381 3.97 32.29 6.08
N LEU A 382 2.99 31.69 6.74
CA LEU A 382 1.63 31.53 6.23
C LEU A 382 0.66 32.51 6.89
N GLU A 383 -0.34 32.92 6.13
CA GLU A 383 -1.60 33.49 6.60
C GLU A 383 -2.66 32.39 6.43
N ILE A 384 -3.33 32.02 7.52
CA ILE A 384 -4.29 30.90 7.56
C ILE A 384 -5.63 31.42 8.06
N ASP A 385 -6.66 31.29 7.25
CA ASP A 385 -7.96 31.96 7.49
C ASP A 385 -8.73 31.35 8.68
N HIS A 386 -8.50 30.07 8.98
CA HIS A 386 -9.28 29.31 9.95
C HIS A 386 -8.40 28.68 11.04
N ALA A 387 -8.72 28.94 12.31
CA ALA A 387 -7.95 28.40 13.45
C ALA A 387 -7.89 26.87 13.46
N VAL A 388 -8.99 26.20 13.07
CA VAL A 388 -9.03 24.74 12.88
C VAL A 388 -7.98 24.27 11.87
N VAL A 389 -7.82 24.96 10.73
CA VAL A 389 -6.84 24.57 9.72
C VAL A 389 -5.42 24.74 10.26
N ALA A 390 -5.13 25.86 10.93
CA ALA A 390 -3.84 26.09 11.57
C ALA A 390 -3.51 25.01 12.62
N ASN A 391 -4.45 24.71 13.50
CA ASN A 391 -4.30 23.66 14.52
C ASN A 391 -4.15 22.26 13.90
N CYS A 392 -4.90 21.95 12.83
CA CYS A 392 -4.81 20.70 12.09
C CYS A 392 -3.41 20.51 11.48
N LEU A 393 -2.83 21.57 10.91
CA LEU A 393 -1.46 21.54 10.37
C LEU A 393 -0.38 21.47 11.46
N ILE A 394 -0.60 22.13 12.61
CA ILE A 394 0.28 22.03 13.78
C ILE A 394 0.29 20.59 14.31
N ASP A 395 -0.87 19.96 14.48
CA ASP A 395 -0.97 18.62 15.05
C ASP A 395 -0.43 17.53 14.11
N VAL A 396 -0.73 17.62 12.80
CA VAL A 396 -0.35 16.57 11.84
C VAL A 396 1.06 16.76 11.28
N ARG A 397 1.45 17.99 10.94
CA ARG A 397 2.74 18.27 10.30
C ARG A 397 3.75 18.92 11.24
N GLY A 398 3.32 19.61 12.30
CA GLY A 398 4.21 20.35 13.19
C GLY A 398 4.86 21.53 12.47
N ILE A 399 4.08 22.31 11.71
CA ILE A 399 4.55 23.43 10.88
C ILE A 399 5.29 24.53 11.66
N GLU A 400 5.13 24.59 12.98
CA GLU A 400 5.86 25.49 13.87
C GLU A 400 7.31 25.08 14.10
N THR A 401 7.70 23.85 13.75
CA THR A 401 9.04 23.28 13.97
C THR A 401 9.87 23.20 12.69
N ILE A 402 9.37 23.77 11.59
CA ILE A 402 9.94 23.66 10.24
C ILE A 402 10.35 25.04 9.75
N LEU A 403 11.60 25.20 9.28
CA LEU A 403 12.11 26.47 8.71
C LEU A 403 11.96 26.54 7.19
N LEU A 404 11.86 27.75 6.67
CA LEU A 404 11.93 28.05 5.24
C LEU A 404 13.18 28.87 4.93
N ILE A 405 14.09 28.33 4.13
CA ILE A 405 15.41 28.93 3.84
C ILE A 405 15.62 28.99 2.33
N LYS A 406 15.50 30.18 1.73
CA LYS A 406 15.50 30.34 0.26
C LYS A 406 16.67 29.65 -0.45
N SER A 407 17.90 29.84 0.05
CA SER A 407 19.11 29.31 -0.58
C SER A 407 19.46 27.90 -0.07
N SER A 408 19.63 26.97 -1.01
CA SER A 408 20.08 25.59 -0.75
C SER A 408 21.43 25.52 -0.02
N ARG A 409 22.35 26.42 -0.33
CA ARG A 409 23.65 26.54 0.39
C ARG A 409 23.45 26.98 1.85
N LYS A 410 22.69 28.05 2.08
CA LYS A 410 22.40 28.55 3.44
C LYS A 410 21.63 27.50 4.25
N ALA A 411 20.73 26.74 3.63
CA ALA A 411 19.98 25.69 4.30
C ALA A 411 20.91 24.58 4.84
N ARG A 412 21.93 24.17 4.07
CA ARG A 412 22.96 23.24 4.55
C ARG A 412 23.83 23.84 5.65
N GLU A 413 24.16 25.12 5.54
CA GLU A 413 24.94 25.82 6.57
C GLU A 413 24.21 25.85 7.93
N VAL A 414 22.94 26.22 7.92
CA VAL A 414 22.09 26.34 9.13
C VAL A 414 21.70 24.98 9.72
N MET A 415 21.46 23.97 8.88
CA MET A 415 20.95 22.68 9.35
C MET A 415 22.03 21.62 9.53
N GLN A 416 23.13 21.64 8.77
CA GLN A 416 24.11 20.55 8.73
C GLN A 416 25.52 20.97 9.18
N PHE A 417 25.99 22.15 8.76
CA PHE A 417 27.33 22.63 9.14
C PHE A 417 27.35 23.27 10.53
N SER A 418 26.23 23.88 10.94
CA SER A 418 25.99 24.34 12.29
C SER A 418 24.96 23.42 13.00
N ARG A 419 24.83 23.54 14.31
CA ARG A 419 23.77 22.83 15.04
C ARG A 419 22.41 23.44 14.66
N PRO A 420 21.41 22.64 14.23
CA PRO A 420 20.09 23.14 13.94
C PRO A 420 19.53 24.02 15.06
N PRO A 421 18.79 25.10 14.75
CA PRO A 421 18.15 25.93 15.75
C PRO A 421 17.28 25.11 16.70
N LYS A 422 17.16 25.55 17.96
CA LYS A 422 16.36 24.83 18.97
C LYS A 422 14.93 24.62 18.47
N ASN A 423 14.43 23.40 18.64
CA ASN A 423 13.12 22.92 18.17
C ASN A 423 12.94 22.84 16.64
N CYS A 424 13.99 23.03 15.84
CA CYS A 424 13.94 22.86 14.38
C CYS A 424 14.07 21.37 14.01
N ARG A 425 13.05 20.79 13.38
CA ARG A 425 13.08 19.38 12.92
C ARG A 425 13.67 19.23 11.52
N GLU A 426 13.32 20.14 10.62
CA GLU A 426 13.70 20.12 9.21
C GLU A 426 13.55 21.53 8.61
N ALA A 427 14.14 21.77 7.44
CA ALA A 427 13.96 22.99 6.69
C ALA A 427 13.64 22.69 5.22
N PHE A 428 12.92 23.60 4.56
CA PHE A 428 12.67 23.54 3.12
C PHE A 428 13.31 24.72 2.38
N THR A 429 13.87 24.45 1.21
CA THR A 429 14.44 25.49 0.33
C THR A 429 13.39 26.07 -0.61
N ALA A 430 13.67 27.22 -1.25
CA ALA A 430 12.77 27.79 -2.26
C ALA A 430 12.56 26.83 -3.46
N GLU A 431 13.55 25.98 -3.75
CA GLU A 431 13.50 24.92 -4.77
C GLU A 431 12.66 23.70 -4.32
N GLY A 432 12.18 23.70 -3.07
CA GLY A 432 11.40 22.61 -2.51
C GLY A 432 12.24 21.46 -1.93
N ASP A 433 13.56 21.63 -1.80
CA ASP A 433 14.46 20.63 -1.22
C ASP A 433 14.21 20.50 0.27
N GLN A 434 14.32 19.28 0.79
CA GLN A 434 14.10 18.97 2.19
C GLN A 434 15.43 18.72 2.90
N VAL A 435 15.72 19.52 3.92
CA VAL A 435 16.99 19.52 4.65
C VAL A 435 16.77 19.11 6.10
N PHE A 436 17.48 18.05 6.50
CA PHE A 436 17.58 17.57 7.88
C PHE A 436 19.01 17.75 8.40
N GLU A 437 19.19 17.56 9.72
CA GLU A 437 20.50 17.65 10.39
C GLU A 437 21.59 16.81 9.70
N ARG A 438 21.25 15.63 9.18
CA ARG A 438 22.20 14.69 8.56
C ARG A 438 21.86 14.27 7.14
N ARG A 439 20.77 14.79 6.56
CA ARG A 439 20.23 14.33 5.27
C ARG A 439 19.76 15.51 4.42
N TYR A 440 19.92 15.38 3.11
CA TYR A 440 19.47 16.37 2.13
C TYR A 440 18.75 15.63 1.02
N TYR A 441 17.52 16.02 0.73
CA TYR A 441 16.72 15.44 -0.35
C TYR A 441 16.34 16.54 -1.33
N SER A 442 16.71 16.36 -2.60
CA SER A 442 16.28 17.26 -3.67
C SER A 442 14.80 17.04 -3.99
N SER A 443 14.12 18.12 -4.38
CA SER A 443 12.72 18.07 -4.76
C SER A 443 12.53 17.52 -6.16
N ASP A 444 11.52 16.66 -6.33
CA ASP A 444 10.99 16.31 -7.65
C ASP A 444 9.96 17.35 -8.14
N TYR A 445 9.55 18.28 -7.27
CA TYR A 445 8.60 19.32 -7.60
C TYR A 445 9.33 20.51 -8.22
N LEU A 446 9.12 20.73 -9.52
CA LEU A 446 9.72 21.86 -10.22
C LEU A 446 9.00 23.19 -9.93
N ARG A 447 7.70 23.15 -9.61
CA ARG A 447 6.84 24.33 -9.47
C ARG A 447 5.65 24.10 -8.51
N PRO A 448 5.16 25.16 -7.84
CA PRO A 448 3.98 25.10 -6.98
C PRO A 448 2.70 24.91 -7.81
N LYS A 449 1.84 23.97 -7.42
CA LYS A 449 0.61 23.60 -8.14
C LYS A 449 -0.65 24.20 -7.51
N PHE A 450 -0.72 24.26 -6.19
CA PHE A 450 -1.96 24.52 -5.44
C PHE A 450 -2.07 25.94 -4.85
N LEU A 451 -0.96 26.48 -4.36
CA LEU A 451 -0.88 27.72 -3.58
C LEU A 451 -0.27 28.88 -4.38
N SER A 452 0.23 28.63 -5.60
CA SER A 452 0.79 29.69 -6.48
C SER A 452 -0.24 30.76 -6.81
N LYS A 453 0.10 32.04 -6.67
CA LYS A 453 -0.76 33.16 -7.11
C LYS A 453 -0.63 33.46 -8.61
N ASP A 454 0.49 33.06 -9.22
CA ASP A 454 0.79 33.33 -10.63
C ASP A 454 0.40 32.14 -11.52
N VAL A 455 -0.90 32.02 -11.76
CA VAL A 455 -1.47 31.01 -12.67
C VAL A 455 -1.17 31.36 -14.13
N GLU A 456 -0.95 32.63 -14.45
CA GLU A 456 -0.74 33.10 -15.83
C GLU A 456 0.61 32.66 -16.38
N ALA A 457 1.68 32.72 -15.56
CA ALA A 457 2.98 32.20 -15.95
C ALA A 457 2.97 30.68 -16.18
N GLU A 458 2.17 29.92 -15.42
CA GLU A 458 2.03 28.48 -15.60
C GLU A 458 1.22 28.13 -16.86
N ILE A 459 0.15 28.88 -17.14
CA ILE A 459 -0.61 28.79 -18.40
C ILE A 459 0.31 29.04 -19.58
N SER A 460 1.06 30.14 -19.58
CA SER A 460 1.98 30.49 -20.68
C SER A 460 3.05 29.43 -20.90
N HIS A 461 3.60 28.86 -19.82
CA HIS A 461 4.56 27.77 -19.92
C HIS A 461 3.95 26.49 -20.52
N LEU A 462 2.78 26.07 -20.05
CA LEU A 462 2.08 24.90 -20.60
C LEU A 462 1.67 25.11 -22.06
N GLU A 463 1.26 26.32 -22.45
CA GLU A 463 0.98 26.66 -23.84
C GLU A 463 2.21 26.51 -24.73
N LYS A 464 3.39 26.97 -24.27
CA LYS A 464 4.65 26.78 -24.98
C LYS A 464 5.07 25.31 -25.07
N GLU A 465 4.86 24.52 -24.01
CA GLU A 465 5.10 23.06 -24.06
C GLU A 465 4.16 22.36 -25.06
N ILE A 466 2.89 22.75 -25.08
CA ILE A 466 1.89 22.24 -26.03
C ILE A 466 2.29 22.60 -27.45
N GLU A 467 2.69 23.84 -27.72
CA GLU A 467 3.15 24.29 -29.03
C GLU A 467 4.36 23.48 -29.50
N ASN A 468 5.36 23.28 -28.64
CA ASN A 468 6.53 22.45 -28.94
C ASN A 468 6.12 21.00 -29.26
N LYS A 469 5.19 20.42 -28.50
CA LYS A 469 4.69 19.05 -28.72
C LYS A 469 3.84 18.95 -29.99
N MET A 470 3.06 19.97 -30.33
CA MET A 470 2.31 20.05 -31.58
C MET A 470 3.25 20.14 -32.79
N ALA A 471 4.32 20.94 -32.69
CA ALA A 471 5.34 21.00 -33.74
C ALA A 471 6.03 19.64 -33.92
N GLN A 472 6.38 18.95 -32.82
CA GLN A 472 6.93 17.59 -32.85
C GLN A 472 5.96 16.60 -33.51
N LEU A 473 4.67 16.64 -33.17
CA LEU A 473 3.64 15.79 -33.75
C LEU A 473 3.48 16.04 -35.26
N THR A 474 3.44 17.31 -35.65
CA THR A 474 3.30 17.71 -37.06
C THR A 474 4.49 17.22 -37.89
N ALA A 475 5.72 17.37 -37.38
CA ALA A 475 6.92 16.86 -38.04
C ALA A 475 6.92 15.32 -38.16
N SER A 476 6.47 14.62 -37.11
CA SER A 476 6.29 13.16 -37.12
C SER A 476 5.28 12.72 -38.19
N GLN A 477 4.12 13.38 -38.25
CA GLN A 477 3.07 13.09 -39.24
C GLN A 477 3.54 13.35 -40.68
N GLN A 478 4.28 14.43 -40.92
CA GLN A 478 4.88 14.71 -42.23
C GLN A 478 5.86 13.61 -42.64
N ARG A 479 6.69 13.12 -41.70
CA ARG A 479 7.62 12.02 -41.96
C ARG A 479 6.89 10.70 -42.25
N LEU A 480 5.83 10.38 -41.50
CA LEU A 480 4.97 9.23 -41.76
C LEU A 480 4.38 9.28 -43.18
N TYR A 481 3.85 10.45 -43.58
CA TYR A 481 3.30 10.64 -44.93
C TYR A 481 4.36 10.47 -46.03
N SER A 482 5.59 10.96 -45.81
CA SER A 482 6.70 10.76 -46.74
C SER A 482 7.01 9.27 -46.93
N ILE A 483 7.12 8.52 -45.82
CA ILE A 483 7.44 7.09 -45.86
C ILE A 483 6.31 6.28 -46.49
N GLU A 484 5.05 6.62 -46.23
CA GLU A 484 3.91 5.98 -46.91
C GLU A 484 3.97 6.17 -48.43
N ASN A 485 4.34 7.37 -48.89
CA ASN A 485 4.56 7.62 -50.31
C ASN A 485 5.74 6.83 -50.87
N GLU A 486 6.85 6.72 -50.14
CA GLU A 486 8.01 5.91 -50.55
C GLU A 486 7.68 4.41 -50.62
N ILE A 487 6.91 3.88 -49.67
CA ILE A 487 6.40 2.51 -49.71
C ILE A 487 5.56 2.31 -50.96
N LYS A 488 4.60 3.21 -51.24
CA LYS A 488 3.72 3.12 -52.40
C LYS A 488 4.48 3.20 -53.73
N GLN A 489 5.48 4.08 -53.83
CA GLN A 489 6.33 4.17 -55.00
C GLN A 489 7.12 2.88 -55.21
N ASN A 490 7.74 2.34 -54.17
CA ASN A 490 8.49 1.09 -54.26
C ASN A 490 7.58 -0.11 -54.57
N GLU A 491 6.35 -0.16 -54.05
CA GLU A 491 5.36 -1.19 -54.38
C GLU A 491 4.95 -1.12 -55.86
N ASN A 492 4.79 0.10 -56.42
CA ASN A 492 4.53 0.29 -57.85
C ASN A 492 5.71 -0.18 -58.71
N HIS A 493 6.95 0.18 -58.34
CA HIS A 493 8.16 -0.30 -59.03
C HIS A 493 8.25 -1.81 -58.98
N LEU A 494 8.06 -2.41 -57.80
CA LEU A 494 8.05 -3.87 -57.62
C LEU A 494 7.01 -4.55 -58.52
N HIS A 495 5.80 -3.99 -58.63
CA HIS A 495 4.77 -4.51 -59.50
C HIS A 495 5.15 -4.42 -60.98
N GLY A 496 5.70 -3.28 -61.41
CA GLY A 496 6.21 -3.08 -62.77
C GLY A 496 7.31 -4.07 -63.14
N HIS A 497 8.31 -4.24 -62.28
CA HIS A 497 9.40 -5.20 -62.51
C HIS A 497 8.93 -6.65 -62.50
N ARG A 498 8.00 -7.04 -61.61
CA ARG A 498 7.39 -8.38 -61.63
C ARG A 498 6.59 -8.64 -62.91
N ARG A 499 5.93 -7.62 -63.47
CA ARG A 499 5.25 -7.72 -64.76
C ARG A 499 6.26 -7.91 -65.89
N HIS A 500 7.31 -7.09 -65.93
CA HIS A 500 8.38 -7.22 -66.94
C HIS A 500 9.08 -8.58 -66.88
N GLN A 501 9.32 -9.10 -65.68
CA GLN A 501 9.86 -10.44 -65.48
C GLN A 501 8.97 -11.52 -66.11
N LYS A 502 7.64 -11.44 -65.93
CA LYS A 502 6.70 -12.37 -66.58
C LYS A 502 6.71 -12.24 -68.11
N GLU A 503 6.79 -11.01 -68.62
CA GLU A 503 6.86 -10.75 -70.08
C GLU A 503 8.16 -11.33 -70.67
N LEU A 504 9.29 -11.18 -69.98
CA LEU A 504 10.57 -11.81 -70.36
C LEU A 504 10.49 -13.33 -70.34
N GLN A 505 9.88 -13.93 -69.31
CA GLN A 505 9.68 -15.38 -69.24
C GLN A 505 8.84 -15.93 -70.39
N ILE A 506 7.83 -15.19 -70.84
CA ILE A 506 7.04 -15.53 -72.03
C ILE A 506 7.93 -15.46 -73.28
N LYS A 507 8.67 -14.36 -73.49
CA LYS A 507 9.59 -14.20 -74.63
C LYS A 507 10.64 -15.30 -74.69
N ILE A 508 11.24 -15.67 -73.55
CA ILE A 508 12.21 -16.78 -73.45
C ILE A 508 11.56 -18.09 -73.90
N ARG A 509 10.35 -18.41 -73.43
CA ARG A 509 9.62 -19.63 -73.82
C ARG A 509 9.27 -19.64 -75.31
N THR A 510 8.78 -18.53 -75.86
CA THR A 510 8.44 -18.40 -77.28
C THR A 510 9.66 -18.53 -78.18
N THR A 511 10.76 -17.87 -77.84
CA THR A 511 12.02 -17.93 -78.61
C THR A 511 12.62 -19.34 -78.57
N ASN A 512 12.56 -20.02 -77.42
CA ASN A 512 12.97 -21.43 -77.31
C ASN A 512 12.13 -22.36 -78.20
N ALA A 513 10.81 -22.13 -78.30
CA ALA A 513 9.95 -22.90 -79.19
C ALA A 513 10.28 -22.66 -80.68
N GLU A 514 10.53 -21.40 -81.08
CA GLU A 514 10.89 -21.07 -82.47
C GLU A 514 12.25 -21.66 -82.88
N ILE A 515 13.21 -21.71 -81.96
CA ILE A 515 14.50 -22.42 -82.19
C ILE A 515 14.24 -23.91 -82.43
N ALA A 516 13.42 -24.55 -81.60
CA ALA A 516 13.10 -25.98 -81.74
C ALA A 516 12.39 -26.29 -83.07
N ASP A 517 11.46 -25.43 -83.50
CA ASP A 517 10.76 -25.60 -84.77
C ASP A 517 11.72 -25.44 -85.98
N LEU A 518 12.63 -24.46 -85.92
CA LEU A 518 13.65 -24.24 -86.94
C LEU A 518 14.76 -25.29 -86.93
N GLU A 519 14.94 -26.08 -85.88
CA GLU A 519 15.91 -27.18 -85.86
C GLU A 519 15.35 -28.47 -86.47
N ASN A 520 14.02 -28.63 -86.53
CA ASN A 520 13.35 -29.90 -86.87
C ASN A 520 12.97 -30.11 -88.34
N MET A 521 13.26 -29.20 -89.27
CA MET A 521 12.96 -29.42 -90.70
C MET A 521 14.19 -29.88 -91.50
N GLU A 522 14.30 -31.11 -92.01
CA GLU A 522 15.01 -31.37 -93.27
C GLU A 522 14.74 -32.77 -93.84
N GLU A 523 14.52 -32.79 -95.17
CA GLU A 523 14.72 -33.84 -96.19
C GLU A 523 13.45 -34.22 -96.97
N HIS A 524 13.28 -33.61 -98.15
CA HIS A 524 12.48 -34.20 -99.22
C HIS A 524 13.41 -34.61 -100.35
N GLN A 525 13.82 -35.89 -100.33
CA GLN A 525 14.24 -36.60 -101.53
C GLN A 525 13.01 -36.90 -102.38
N SER A 526 13.23 -36.93 -103.70
CA SER A 526 12.22 -37.19 -104.73
C SER A 526 11.41 -38.46 -104.43
N VAL A 527 10.11 -38.31 -104.27
CA VAL A 527 9.19 -39.43 -104.08
C VAL A 527 8.42 -39.70 -105.37
N ASP A 528 8.45 -40.96 -105.78
CA ASP A 528 7.76 -41.52 -106.95
C ASP A 528 6.24 -41.54 -106.69
N ILE A 529 5.41 -41.30 -107.70
CA ILE A 529 3.96 -41.06 -107.52
C ILE A 529 3.22 -42.30 -106.95
N ARG A 530 3.80 -43.50 -107.08
CA ARG A 530 3.28 -44.75 -106.47
C ARG A 530 3.49 -44.84 -104.96
N THR A 531 4.57 -44.28 -104.43
CA THR A 531 4.84 -44.30 -102.98
C THR A 531 3.95 -43.30 -102.24
N LEU A 532 3.51 -42.20 -102.88
CA LEU A 532 2.57 -41.24 -102.28
C LEU A 532 1.13 -41.79 -102.16
N GLU A 533 0.72 -42.70 -103.06
CA GLU A 533 -0.57 -43.40 -102.97
C GLU A 533 -0.55 -44.45 -101.85
N ASP A 534 0.55 -45.21 -101.72
CA ASP A 534 0.76 -46.15 -100.62
C ASP A 534 0.87 -45.41 -99.25
N GLU A 535 1.56 -44.26 -99.21
CA GLU A 535 1.66 -43.39 -98.04
C GLU A 535 0.31 -42.77 -97.64
N ALA A 536 -0.58 -42.46 -98.59
CA ALA A 536 -1.92 -41.96 -98.29
C ALA A 536 -2.80 -43.04 -97.64
N GLU A 537 -2.74 -44.29 -98.11
CA GLU A 537 -3.45 -45.41 -97.47
C GLU A 537 -2.82 -45.78 -96.11
N GLU A 538 -1.49 -45.72 -95.97
CA GLU A 538 -0.79 -45.89 -94.70
C GLU A 538 -1.15 -44.76 -93.70
N ASN A 539 -1.25 -43.51 -94.16
CA ASN A 539 -1.63 -42.37 -93.35
C ASN A 539 -3.07 -42.48 -92.85
N LYS A 540 -3.98 -42.99 -93.69
CA LYS A 540 -5.36 -43.31 -93.29
C LYS A 540 -5.41 -44.41 -92.21
N GLY A 541 -4.59 -45.46 -92.35
CA GLY A 541 -4.42 -46.49 -91.32
C GLY A 541 -3.86 -45.93 -90.00
N LYS A 542 -2.88 -45.02 -90.07
CA LYS A 542 -2.33 -44.30 -88.90
C LYS A 542 -3.37 -43.39 -88.24
N MET A 543 -4.19 -42.68 -89.02
CA MET A 543 -5.29 -41.86 -88.49
C MET A 543 -6.31 -42.70 -87.71
N GLU A 544 -6.66 -43.90 -88.20
CA GLU A 544 -7.55 -44.81 -87.48
C GLU A 544 -6.92 -45.35 -86.19
N SER A 545 -5.61 -45.65 -86.20
CA SER A 545 -4.85 -46.04 -85.01
C SER A 545 -4.82 -44.92 -83.97
N VAL A 546 -4.39 -43.72 -84.34
CA VAL A 546 -4.33 -42.55 -83.45
C VAL A 546 -5.71 -42.18 -82.91
N LYS A 547 -6.78 -42.39 -83.69
CA LYS A 547 -8.16 -42.20 -83.22
C LYS A 547 -8.57 -43.22 -82.15
N LYS A 548 -8.15 -44.49 -82.28
CA LYS A 548 -8.33 -45.51 -81.23
C LYS A 548 -7.54 -45.16 -79.97
N ASP A 549 -6.28 -44.76 -80.13
CA ASP A 549 -5.40 -44.35 -79.01
C ASP A 549 -5.95 -43.11 -78.28
N MET A 550 -6.48 -42.14 -79.03
CA MET A 550 -7.16 -40.96 -78.48
C MET A 550 -8.41 -41.35 -77.68
N GLN A 551 -9.22 -42.30 -78.15
CA GLN A 551 -10.39 -42.79 -77.42
C GLN A 551 -10.00 -43.54 -76.14
N GLN A 552 -8.96 -44.37 -76.19
CA GLN A 552 -8.43 -45.06 -75.02
C GLN A 552 -7.88 -44.07 -73.99
N GLN A 553 -7.14 -43.05 -74.44
CA GLN A 553 -6.60 -42.01 -73.59
C GLN A 553 -7.70 -41.12 -72.99
N SER A 554 -8.79 -40.87 -73.72
CA SER A 554 -9.97 -40.17 -73.20
C SER A 554 -10.62 -40.92 -72.03
N ARG A 555 -10.77 -42.25 -72.14
CA ARG A 555 -11.29 -43.08 -71.04
C ARG A 555 -10.38 -43.04 -69.82
N LYS A 556 -9.07 -43.18 -70.03
CA LYS A 556 -8.05 -43.09 -68.97
C LYS A 556 -8.06 -41.72 -68.27
N MET A 557 -8.25 -40.64 -69.03
CA MET A 557 -8.39 -39.28 -68.48
C MET A 557 -9.63 -39.14 -67.60
N GLU A 558 -10.76 -39.73 -68.00
CA GLU A 558 -12.00 -39.71 -67.24
C GLU A 558 -11.90 -40.53 -65.94
N GLU A 559 -11.27 -41.70 -65.99
CA GLU A 559 -10.94 -42.51 -64.80
C GLU A 559 -10.05 -41.74 -63.81
N LEU A 560 -8.99 -41.09 -64.30
CA LEU A 560 -8.09 -40.29 -63.46
C LEU A 560 -8.79 -39.06 -62.85
N LYS A 561 -9.72 -38.42 -63.57
CA LYS A 561 -10.55 -37.33 -63.04
C LYS A 561 -11.46 -37.80 -61.90
N ASN A 562 -12.07 -38.98 -62.04
CA ASN A 562 -12.88 -39.56 -60.96
C ASN A 562 -12.03 -39.88 -59.73
N ILE A 563 -10.82 -40.43 -59.92
CA ILE A 563 -9.87 -40.71 -58.82
C ILE A 563 -9.40 -39.41 -58.13
N LEU A 564 -9.17 -38.34 -58.89
CA LEU A 564 -8.85 -37.02 -58.35
C LEU A 564 -10.01 -36.47 -57.51
N GLN A 565 -11.25 -36.55 -58.01
CA GLN A 565 -12.43 -36.06 -57.30
C GLN A 565 -12.63 -36.75 -55.94
N VAL A 566 -12.41 -38.06 -55.87
CA VAL A 566 -12.46 -38.82 -54.61
C VAL A 566 -11.35 -38.37 -53.65
N ALA A 567 -10.13 -38.14 -54.15
CA ALA A 567 -9.02 -37.67 -53.33
C ALA A 567 -9.25 -36.23 -52.80
N GLU A 568 -9.80 -35.33 -53.63
CA GLU A 568 -10.16 -33.97 -53.25
C GLU A 568 -11.25 -33.96 -52.16
N LYS A 569 -12.25 -34.84 -52.28
CA LYS A 569 -13.29 -35.00 -51.26
C LYS A 569 -12.71 -35.46 -49.92
N ASN A 570 -11.86 -36.49 -49.93
CA ASN A 570 -11.21 -37.00 -48.71
C ASN A 570 -10.31 -35.94 -48.04
N PHE A 571 -9.63 -35.11 -48.84
CA PHE A 571 -8.82 -34.01 -48.34
C PHE A 571 -9.67 -32.93 -47.66
N GLU A 572 -10.80 -32.54 -48.27
CA GLU A 572 -11.69 -31.53 -47.67
C GLU A 572 -12.35 -32.04 -46.37
N GLU A 573 -12.80 -33.30 -46.34
CA GLU A 573 -13.33 -33.93 -45.11
C GLU A 573 -12.30 -33.94 -43.98
N MET A 574 -11.02 -34.16 -44.30
CA MET A 574 -9.93 -34.15 -43.31
C MET A 574 -9.65 -32.74 -42.78
N LYS A 575 -9.72 -31.74 -43.67
CA LYS A 575 -9.53 -30.33 -43.33
C LYS A 575 -10.67 -29.80 -42.45
N GLU A 576 -11.92 -30.20 -42.72
CA GLU A 576 -13.06 -29.90 -41.85
C GLU A 576 -12.90 -30.51 -40.46
N LYS A 577 -12.42 -31.76 -40.35
CA LYS A 577 -12.13 -32.39 -39.04
C LYS A 577 -11.08 -31.64 -38.24
N ILE A 578 -10.00 -31.19 -38.88
CA ILE A 578 -8.98 -30.36 -38.22
C ILE A 578 -9.59 -29.05 -37.72
N HIS A 579 -10.40 -28.40 -38.56
CA HIS A 579 -11.04 -27.13 -38.19
C HIS A 579 -11.99 -27.28 -37.00
N GLN A 580 -12.77 -28.37 -36.94
CA GLN A 580 -13.65 -28.67 -35.79
C GLN A 580 -12.87 -28.87 -34.50
N VAL A 581 -11.72 -29.56 -34.54
CA VAL A 581 -10.85 -29.76 -33.37
C VAL A 581 -10.23 -28.43 -32.91
N GLU A 582 -9.81 -27.59 -33.84
CA GLU A 582 -9.29 -26.24 -33.55
C GLU A 582 -10.36 -25.30 -32.97
N GLU A 583 -11.60 -25.40 -33.44
CA GLU A 583 -12.74 -24.61 -32.95
C GLU A 583 -13.07 -24.96 -31.49
N ILE A 584 -13.03 -26.24 -31.12
CA ILE A 584 -13.26 -26.71 -29.74
C ILE A 584 -12.13 -26.29 -28.79
N ALA A 585 -10.90 -26.12 -29.30
CA ALA A 585 -9.76 -25.69 -28.48
C ALA A 585 -9.89 -24.24 -27.96
N GLY A 586 -10.60 -23.36 -28.69
CA GLY A 586 -10.81 -21.97 -28.29
C GLY A 586 -11.54 -21.80 -26.95
N PRO A 587 -12.78 -22.32 -26.81
CA PRO A 587 -13.54 -22.26 -25.56
C PRO A 587 -12.82 -22.90 -24.36
N ILE A 588 -12.12 -24.02 -24.58
CA ILE A 588 -11.39 -24.72 -23.50
C ILE A 588 -10.20 -23.89 -23.02
N LYS A 589 -9.55 -23.13 -23.91
CA LYS A 589 -8.51 -22.17 -23.54
C LYS A 589 -9.06 -21.02 -22.69
N ASP A 590 -10.25 -20.55 -23.00
CA ASP A 590 -10.94 -19.54 -22.19
C ASP A 590 -11.36 -20.08 -20.81
N GLU A 591 -11.89 -21.32 -20.76
CA GLU A 591 -12.16 -22.04 -19.51
C GLU A 591 -10.89 -22.21 -18.66
N LEU A 592 -9.75 -22.50 -19.28
CA LEU A 592 -8.46 -22.62 -18.60
C LEU A 592 -8.02 -21.29 -17.97
N ASN A 593 -8.15 -20.17 -18.70
CA ASN A 593 -7.83 -18.84 -18.19
C ASN A 593 -8.75 -18.44 -17.01
N GLN A 594 -10.02 -18.84 -17.06
CA GLN A 594 -10.95 -18.61 -15.96
C GLN A 594 -10.58 -19.45 -14.73
N ALA A 595 -10.26 -20.74 -14.92
CA ALA A 595 -9.81 -21.62 -13.83
C ALA A 595 -8.50 -21.13 -13.20
N ASP A 596 -7.54 -20.64 -14.01
CA ASP A 596 -6.29 -20.02 -13.52
C ASP A 596 -6.58 -18.78 -12.64
N SER A 597 -7.50 -17.93 -13.10
CA SER A 597 -7.95 -16.77 -12.33
C SER A 597 -8.62 -17.16 -11.00
N GLU A 598 -9.37 -18.27 -10.96
CA GLU A 598 -9.97 -18.81 -9.73
C GLU A 598 -8.92 -19.36 -8.76
N VAL A 599 -7.88 -20.05 -9.26
CA VAL A 599 -6.73 -20.52 -8.47
C VAL A 599 -6.01 -19.33 -7.83
N GLU A 600 -5.67 -18.32 -8.62
CA GLU A 600 -4.97 -17.13 -8.14
C GLU A 600 -5.79 -16.35 -7.09
N ASN A 601 -7.09 -16.21 -7.31
CA ASN A 601 -7.99 -15.58 -6.33
C ASN A 601 -8.07 -16.38 -5.02
N SER A 602 -8.08 -17.72 -5.10
CA SER A 602 -8.11 -18.59 -3.92
C SER A 602 -6.78 -18.54 -3.15
N ARG A 603 -5.64 -18.53 -3.85
CA ARG A 603 -4.30 -18.35 -3.25
C ARG A 603 -4.15 -17.01 -2.53
N ARG A 604 -4.62 -15.92 -3.15
CA ARG A 604 -4.64 -14.59 -2.50
C ARG A 604 -5.46 -14.58 -1.21
N ARG A 605 -6.60 -15.27 -1.19
CA ARG A 605 -7.42 -15.41 0.03
C ARG A 605 -6.71 -16.21 1.11
N LEU A 606 -6.05 -17.31 0.75
CA LEU A 606 -5.24 -18.10 1.67
C LEU A 606 -4.13 -17.23 2.29
N GLN A 607 -3.34 -16.55 1.46
CA GLN A 607 -2.25 -15.68 1.91
C GLN A 607 -2.74 -14.57 2.86
N HIS A 608 -3.88 -13.94 2.55
CA HIS A 608 -4.49 -12.94 3.44
C HIS A 608 -4.83 -13.50 4.83
N TYR A 609 -5.34 -14.74 4.91
CA TYR A 609 -5.63 -15.38 6.19
C TYR A 609 -4.36 -15.88 6.90
N GLU A 610 -3.32 -16.26 6.16
CA GLU A 610 -2.01 -16.63 6.73
C GLU A 610 -1.34 -15.43 7.40
N ASP A 611 -1.35 -14.28 6.72
CA ASP A 611 -0.84 -13.02 7.25
C ASP A 611 -1.62 -12.61 8.51
N LYS A 612 -2.95 -12.68 8.47
CA LYS A 612 -3.79 -12.41 9.66
C LYS A 612 -3.52 -13.37 10.81
N HIS A 613 -3.33 -14.66 10.53
CA HIS A 613 -2.99 -15.65 11.55
C HIS A 613 -1.62 -15.36 12.17
N LYS A 614 -0.63 -14.96 11.35
CA LYS A 614 0.70 -14.56 11.81
C LYS A 614 0.66 -13.31 12.68
N GLU A 615 -0.12 -12.30 12.29
CA GLU A 615 -0.36 -11.09 13.09
C GLU A 615 -1.03 -11.43 14.43
N HIS A 616 -2.02 -12.32 14.42
CA HIS A 616 -2.70 -12.81 15.63
C HIS A 616 -1.74 -13.50 16.60
N LEU A 617 -0.90 -14.42 16.10
CA LEU A 617 0.13 -15.08 16.91
C LEU A 617 1.16 -14.09 17.47
N ALA A 618 1.57 -13.09 16.68
CA ALA A 618 2.45 -12.04 17.14
C ALA A 618 1.80 -11.18 18.24
N CYS A 619 0.49 -10.92 18.15
CA CYS A 619 -0.27 -10.23 19.19
C CYS A 619 -0.27 -11.02 20.51
N ILE A 620 -0.60 -12.32 20.45
CA ILE A 620 -0.56 -13.21 21.62
C ILE A 620 0.84 -13.21 22.24
N LYS A 621 1.89 -13.30 21.42
CA LYS A 621 3.28 -13.28 21.89
C LYS A 621 3.61 -11.99 22.66
N ARG A 622 3.24 -10.81 22.12
CA ARG A 622 3.43 -9.52 22.80
C ARG A 622 2.69 -9.46 24.13
N HIS A 623 1.45 -9.96 24.19
CA HIS A 623 0.70 -10.01 25.44
C HIS A 623 1.35 -10.95 26.47
N LYS A 624 1.91 -12.09 26.04
CA LYS A 624 2.67 -12.98 26.92
C LYS A 624 3.96 -12.34 27.44
N GLU A 625 4.68 -11.61 26.59
CA GLU A 625 5.88 -10.85 27.01
C GLU A 625 5.53 -9.76 28.02
N LEU A 626 4.43 -9.03 27.80
CA LEU A 626 3.91 -8.03 28.74
C LEU A 626 3.50 -8.68 30.07
N LEU A 627 2.83 -9.83 30.02
CA LEU A 627 2.44 -10.59 31.21
C LEU A 627 3.68 -11.00 32.02
N ALA A 628 4.71 -11.56 31.37
CA ALA A 628 5.94 -11.96 32.02
C ALA A 628 6.67 -10.78 32.68
N ALA A 629 6.69 -9.61 32.01
CA ALA A 629 7.28 -8.40 32.59
C ALA A 629 6.51 -7.93 33.84
N LYS A 630 5.17 -7.98 33.81
CA LYS A 630 4.31 -7.61 34.93
C LYS A 630 4.38 -8.62 36.09
N GLU A 631 4.48 -9.91 35.81
CA GLU A 631 4.69 -10.94 36.82
C GLU A 631 6.04 -10.77 37.53
N LYS A 632 7.09 -10.41 36.79
CA LYS A 632 8.39 -10.06 37.40
C LYS A 632 8.30 -8.82 38.31
N GLU A 633 7.62 -7.76 37.86
CA GLU A 633 7.37 -6.57 38.68
C GLU A 633 6.59 -6.93 39.96
N LEU A 634 5.58 -7.81 39.84
CA LEU A 634 4.82 -8.32 40.98
C LEU A 634 5.70 -9.09 41.95
N GLU A 635 6.58 -9.99 41.48
CA GLU A 635 7.53 -10.72 42.34
C GLU A 635 8.45 -9.78 43.12
N GLU A 636 8.99 -8.74 42.48
CA GLU A 636 9.81 -7.72 43.13
C GLU A 636 9.02 -6.98 44.22
N LYS A 637 7.75 -6.65 43.97
CA LYS A 637 6.88 -5.98 44.94
C LYS A 637 6.44 -6.88 46.08
N ILE A 638 6.23 -8.17 45.84
CA ILE A 638 5.98 -9.16 46.89
C ILE A 638 7.21 -9.28 47.80
N ALA A 639 8.43 -9.30 47.23
CA ALA A 639 9.65 -9.33 48.01
C ALA A 639 9.79 -8.08 48.89
N GLN A 640 9.51 -6.89 48.35
CA GLN A 640 9.49 -5.63 49.11
C GLN A 640 8.44 -5.64 50.23
N ALA A 641 7.23 -6.16 49.96
CA ALA A 641 6.18 -6.26 50.96
C ALA A 641 6.56 -7.21 52.11
N ARG A 642 7.16 -8.36 51.80
CA ARG A 642 7.65 -9.32 52.80
C ARG A 642 8.76 -8.77 53.69
N GLN A 643 9.57 -7.86 53.17
CA GLN A 643 10.61 -7.17 53.96
C GLN A 643 9.99 -6.20 54.98
N ILE A 644 8.84 -5.60 54.66
CA ILE A 644 8.11 -4.67 55.54
C ILE A 644 7.30 -5.46 56.58
N TYR A 645 6.55 -6.47 56.14
CA TYR A 645 5.77 -7.35 57.01
C TYR A 645 5.66 -8.75 56.38
N SER A 646 6.11 -9.76 57.11
CA SER A 646 6.32 -11.11 56.56
C SER A 646 5.03 -11.83 56.18
N GLU A 647 3.92 -11.59 56.88
CA GLU A 647 2.64 -12.26 56.62
C GLU A 647 1.80 -11.51 55.58
N ARG A 648 1.14 -12.25 54.70
CA ARG A 648 0.26 -11.69 53.68
C ARG A 648 -1.03 -11.16 54.31
N ILE A 649 -1.33 -9.89 54.07
CA ILE A 649 -2.56 -9.25 54.56
C ILE A 649 -3.53 -9.05 53.39
N GLU A 650 -4.77 -9.51 53.54
CA GLU A 650 -5.85 -9.19 52.61
C GLU A 650 -6.40 -7.80 52.89
N VAL A 651 -6.29 -6.91 51.91
CA VAL A 651 -6.69 -5.51 52.05
C VAL A 651 -7.79 -5.19 51.03
N SER A 652 -8.97 -4.85 51.54
CA SER A 652 -10.14 -4.47 50.72
C SER A 652 -10.14 -3.00 50.31
N ARG A 653 -9.35 -2.16 51.01
CA ARG A 653 -9.22 -0.72 50.73
C ARG A 653 -8.19 -0.46 49.63
N THR A 654 -8.37 0.61 48.86
CA THR A 654 -7.44 1.02 47.81
C THR A 654 -6.18 1.67 48.38
N VAL A 655 -5.07 1.60 47.64
CA VAL A 655 -3.79 2.24 47.99
C VAL A 655 -3.98 3.74 48.26
N LYS A 656 -4.77 4.43 47.43
CA LYS A 656 -5.07 5.87 47.60
C LYS A 656 -5.81 6.20 48.90
N SER A 657 -6.72 5.31 49.32
CA SER A 657 -7.49 5.51 50.57
C SER A 657 -6.59 5.36 51.79
N LEU A 658 -5.74 4.33 51.79
CA LEU A 658 -4.75 4.11 52.85
C LEU A 658 -3.70 5.22 52.90
N ASP A 659 -3.26 5.75 51.75
CA ASP A 659 -2.25 6.81 51.70
C ASP A 659 -2.79 8.12 52.29
N ALA A 660 -4.05 8.46 51.95
CA ALA A 660 -4.73 9.62 52.53
C ALA A 660 -4.91 9.48 54.05
N GLU A 661 -5.28 8.29 54.54
CA GLU A 661 -5.42 8.00 55.98
C GLU A 661 -4.06 8.09 56.70
N MET A 662 -3.01 7.50 56.12
CA MET A 662 -1.64 7.58 56.65
C MET A 662 -1.13 9.03 56.71
N ASN A 663 -1.36 9.83 55.67
CA ASN A 663 -0.92 11.22 55.63
C ASN A 663 -1.65 12.08 56.68
N ARG A 664 -2.96 11.91 56.83
CA ARG A 664 -3.73 12.56 57.92
C ARG A 664 -3.22 12.17 59.30
N LEU A 665 -2.89 10.90 59.49
CA LEU A 665 -2.38 10.42 60.77
C LEU A 665 -0.97 10.97 61.06
N ARG A 666 -0.10 11.06 60.04
CA ARG A 666 1.23 11.67 60.12
C ARG A 666 1.14 13.14 60.50
N GLU A 667 0.31 13.92 59.82
CA GLU A 667 0.09 15.34 60.11
C GLU A 667 -0.40 15.53 61.54
N LYS A 668 -1.35 14.71 61.99
CA LYS A 668 -1.88 14.76 63.35
C LYS A 668 -0.81 14.41 64.39
N ILE A 669 -0.01 13.36 64.18
CA ILE A 669 1.12 13.00 65.06
C ILE A 669 2.14 14.15 65.14
N ASN A 670 2.49 14.75 64.00
CA ASN A 670 3.43 15.87 63.96
C ASN A 670 2.89 17.09 64.73
N SER A 671 1.64 17.46 64.49
CA SER A 671 1.01 18.59 65.20
C SER A 671 0.95 18.38 66.72
N GLU A 672 0.73 17.15 67.19
CA GLU A 672 0.69 16.84 68.62
C GLU A 672 2.11 16.76 69.22
N ASN A 673 3.12 16.31 68.48
CA ASN A 673 4.52 16.41 68.90
C ASN A 673 4.93 17.90 69.08
N ASP A 674 4.59 18.76 68.12
CA ASP A 674 4.94 20.19 68.15
C ASP A 674 4.27 20.94 69.30
N ARG A 675 3.02 20.56 69.63
CA ARG A 675 2.24 21.18 70.72
C ARG A 675 2.72 20.80 72.12
N HIS A 676 3.12 19.54 72.31
CA HIS A 676 3.36 19.01 73.65
C HIS A 676 4.85 18.96 74.04
N GLY A 677 5.77 19.02 73.08
CA GLY A 677 7.21 19.11 73.34
C GLY A 677 7.85 17.76 73.68
N ASN A 678 8.98 17.80 74.38
CA ASN A 678 9.83 16.64 74.61
C ASN A 678 9.16 15.59 75.53
N ARG A 679 9.04 14.35 75.03
CA ARG A 679 8.40 13.23 75.72
C ARG A 679 9.02 12.95 77.08
N GLU A 680 10.34 12.95 77.18
CA GLU A 680 11.07 12.59 78.41
C GLU A 680 10.79 13.62 79.52
N GLU A 681 10.73 14.90 79.15
CA GLU A 681 10.42 16.00 80.06
C GLU A 681 8.99 15.91 80.60
N ILE A 682 8.00 15.55 79.76
CA ILE A 682 6.60 15.41 80.20
C ILE A 682 6.46 14.25 81.20
N VAL A 683 7.12 13.13 80.93
CA VAL A 683 7.12 11.96 81.82
C VAL A 683 7.77 12.32 83.16
N GLN A 684 8.92 12.98 83.14
CA GLN A 684 9.62 13.41 84.35
C GLN A 684 8.79 14.40 85.17
N GLN A 685 8.24 15.45 84.53
CA GLN A 685 7.39 16.43 85.21
C GLN A 685 6.13 15.83 85.83
N PHE A 686 5.56 14.77 85.23
CA PHE A 686 4.44 14.04 85.82
C PHE A 686 4.87 13.27 87.07
N HIS A 687 5.97 12.53 87.01
CA HIS A 687 6.47 11.79 88.17
C HIS A 687 6.84 12.74 89.33
N ASP A 688 7.53 13.84 89.04
CA ASP A 688 7.89 14.86 90.03
C ASP A 688 6.64 15.50 90.67
N ALA A 689 5.63 15.85 89.87
CA ALA A 689 4.40 16.45 90.38
C ALA A 689 3.58 15.46 91.22
N LYS A 690 3.58 14.17 90.85
CA LYS A 690 2.94 13.09 91.62
C LYS A 690 3.61 12.92 92.97
N GLU A 691 4.94 12.80 92.99
CA GLU A 691 5.71 12.61 94.22
C GLU A 691 5.54 13.78 95.18
N ARG A 692 5.64 15.03 94.68
CA ARG A 692 5.42 16.24 95.49
C ARG A 692 4.02 16.31 96.10
N TYR A 693 2.99 15.92 95.35
CA TYR A 693 1.61 15.87 95.85
C TYR A 693 1.44 14.79 96.92
N GLU A 694 1.96 13.58 96.69
CA GLU A 694 1.87 12.46 97.63
C GLU A 694 2.61 12.75 98.94
N ASP A 695 3.82 13.32 98.88
CA ASP A 695 4.60 13.74 100.05
C ASP A 695 3.85 14.83 100.85
N ALA A 696 3.38 15.90 100.19
CA ALA A 696 2.62 16.97 100.85
C ALA A 696 1.32 16.45 101.48
N ASN A 697 0.59 15.56 100.79
CA ASN A 697 -0.63 14.94 101.31
C ASN A 697 -0.35 14.11 102.57
N SER A 698 0.75 13.35 102.56
CA SER A 698 1.16 12.54 103.71
C SER A 698 1.46 13.41 104.94
N LYS A 699 2.19 14.52 104.74
CA LYS A 699 2.54 15.50 105.80
C LYS A 699 1.29 16.15 106.38
N VAL A 700 0.38 16.65 105.54
CA VAL A 700 -0.89 17.26 105.98
C VAL A 700 -1.75 16.25 106.76
N ASN A 701 -1.83 15.00 106.30
CA ASN A 701 -2.58 13.96 107.00
C ASN A 701 -1.96 13.59 108.36
N ASN A 702 -0.63 13.57 108.45
CA ASN A 702 0.08 13.32 109.72
C ASN A 702 -0.15 14.46 110.72
N LEU A 703 -0.11 15.73 110.28
CA LEU A 703 -0.42 16.88 111.13
C LEU A 703 -1.88 16.87 111.61
N LYS A 704 -2.84 16.50 110.74
CA LYS A 704 -4.25 16.32 111.14
C LYS A 704 -4.43 15.22 112.18
N LYS A 705 -3.72 14.09 112.06
CA LYS A 705 -3.71 13.03 113.07
C LYS A 705 -3.12 13.52 114.40
N PHE A 706 -2.04 14.29 114.34
CA PHE A 706 -1.40 14.88 115.51
C PHE A 706 -2.34 15.82 116.27
N ILE A 707 -3.04 16.74 115.58
CA ILE A 707 -4.05 17.61 116.20
C ILE A 707 -5.17 16.81 116.88
N ARG A 708 -5.72 15.79 116.21
CA ARG A 708 -6.79 14.96 116.80
C ARG A 708 -6.34 14.28 118.10
N LEU A 709 -5.14 13.71 118.08
CA LEU A 709 -4.56 13.04 119.25
C LEU A 709 -4.27 14.04 120.39
N LEU A 710 -3.82 15.25 120.04
CA LEU A 710 -3.62 16.35 120.98
C LEU A 710 -4.96 16.79 121.61
N GLU A 711 -6.04 16.89 120.84
CA GLU A 711 -7.39 17.23 121.32
C GLU A 711 -7.96 16.16 122.27
N GLU A 712 -7.79 14.88 121.93
CA GLU A 712 -8.21 13.77 122.79
C GLU A 712 -7.50 13.81 124.15
N ILE A 713 -6.17 13.97 124.14
CA ILE A 713 -5.36 14.09 125.37
C ILE A 713 -5.78 15.32 126.18
N MET A 714 -6.02 16.45 125.53
CA MET A 714 -6.42 17.70 126.20
C MET A 714 -7.82 17.59 126.81
N THR A 715 -8.74 16.89 126.17
CA THR A 715 -10.09 16.64 126.69
C THR A 715 -10.05 15.72 127.90
N GLN A 716 -9.20 14.68 127.87
CA GLN A 716 -8.99 13.80 129.01
C GLN A 716 -8.35 14.54 130.20
N ARG A 717 -7.29 15.33 129.96
CA ARG A 717 -6.64 16.15 130.99
C ARG A 717 -7.59 17.19 131.58
N PHE A 718 -8.44 17.81 130.77
CA PHE A 718 -9.41 18.79 131.24
C PHE A 718 -10.49 18.14 132.12
N LYS A 719 -10.95 16.93 131.77
CA LYS A 719 -11.86 16.14 132.63
C LYS A 719 -11.23 15.82 133.98
N ILE A 720 -9.96 15.39 134.01
CA ILE A 720 -9.24 15.08 135.25
C ILE A 720 -9.06 16.34 136.11
N TYR A 721 -8.70 17.48 135.49
CA TYR A 721 -8.59 18.77 136.17
C TYR A 721 -9.91 19.22 136.80
N TRP A 722 -11.03 19.06 136.08
CA TRP A 722 -12.37 19.37 136.61
C TRP A 722 -12.81 18.44 137.75
N GLN A 723 -12.38 17.18 137.72
CA GLN A 723 -12.61 16.23 138.82
C GLN A 723 -11.81 16.59 140.08
N PHE A 724 -10.64 17.25 139.94
CA PHE A 724 -9.79 17.70 141.05
C PHE A 724 -10.24 19.03 141.68
N LEU A 725 -11.05 19.83 140.97
CA LEU A 725 -11.62 21.11 141.44
C LEU A 725 -12.91 20.95 142.25
N ARG A 726 -13.44 19.71 142.32
CA ARG A 726 -14.58 19.30 143.13
C ARG A 726 -14.09 18.65 144.42
#